data_AF-A0A9E0VHZ6-F1
#
_entry.id   AF-A0A9E0VHZ6-F1
#
_cell.length_a   1.000
_cell.length_b   1.000
_cell.length_c   1.000
_cell.angle_alpha   90.00
_cell.angle_beta   90.00
_cell.angle_gamma   90.00
#
_symmetry.space_group_name_H-M   'P 1'
#
loop_
_entity.id
_entity.type
_entity.pdbx_description
1 polymer ?
#
loop_
_entity_poly.entity_id
_entity_poly.type
_entity_poly.pdbx_seq_one_letter_code
_entity_poly.pdbx_strand_id
1 'polypeptide(L)'
;MRDIKRNFILRRIALLAAIFVCALPGINGQKRPNGVSPACVPAPIGLVSWWSFDETSGTAALDRRTRNHGTANGTTTLGAAGKVGTAFAFDGADDGVVAADNATLDFGSNQDFSIDAWIKPSPTGGSIMTILDKRDTAGPIFGYALSLVNGNLVLQLADGGFTNFGVGGADLRDGQWHHVAVTVDRDFDLVFYVDGAPIGNLSPVTRNGDLSNAAPFRIGAHADTPGFYFDGAIDELQVFGRALSAAEVAAIAGAGVAGQCRPTAVAAPANVFAWIAGDGNAADISGNGNNGTLLGNTNYAVGKVGQSLNFSAGASDVVTLGQLPGFNYAGSLTVEAWIRPTTVSGFTAIVTKWGQNFTFCGAGTTADSFAIYLNNGQLFGAIHQTSGAEPSLQGGSIAAGQYSHVAMTFNPTAGALAIYVNGTAVASNTVGTTGLCNSNKNVFIGGEDSGSPRRFNGQIDEATIYSRALSAAEIQSIFNAGLGGKLKTATVPTGFAAAGGKSAWAETPDFSPAAVNVTVGNAAITFQAVTTAGIVQSVPIDTSALPAPPAGQTQTGLAFDIATTAVYSGEVLVCFNLPAFAALSPTEFYERRILHLESGVWVNRTHFYDLANRTLCSRSPSLSPFAIVDSNLTPTAANVAVAGRVSDANGRGIPNAAVDLTDSLGSVRTTRTNSFGFYRFENVSTGQTVVVAVRSKANRFDPRIVTVTEDLADVDFAP
;
A
#
# COMPACT_ATOMS: atom_id res chain seq x y z
N MET A 1 -39.77 41.33 -35.63
CA MET A 1 -38.61 41.70 -36.46
C MET A 1 -37.79 42.72 -35.69
N ARG A 2 -36.49 42.43 -35.52
CA ARG A 2 -35.53 43.00 -34.53
C ARG A 2 -35.63 42.34 -33.16
N ASP A 3 -34.49 41.80 -32.71
CA ASP A 3 -34.14 41.26 -31.37
C ASP A 3 -33.71 39.78 -31.28
N ILE A 4 -33.08 39.24 -32.33
CA ILE A 4 -32.37 37.91 -32.29
C ILE A 4 -30.99 37.98 -32.98
N LYS A 5 -30.20 39.07 -32.86
CA LYS A 5 -28.82 39.12 -33.41
C LYS A 5 -27.83 39.90 -32.53
N ARG A 6 -27.79 39.61 -31.23
CA ARG A 6 -26.85 40.27 -30.30
C ARG A 6 -26.43 39.34 -29.17
N ASN A 7 -25.76 38.22 -29.49
CA ASN A 7 -25.17 37.32 -28.46
C ASN A 7 -24.00 36.45 -28.98
N PHE A 8 -23.15 36.97 -29.88
CA PHE A 8 -21.99 36.21 -30.39
C PHE A 8 -20.64 36.94 -30.33
N ILE A 9 -20.54 38.08 -29.64
CA ILE A 9 -19.29 38.83 -29.50
C ILE A 9 -19.23 39.41 -28.08
N LEU A 10 -18.75 38.62 -27.11
CA LEU A 10 -18.28 39.09 -25.78
C LEU A 10 -17.68 37.92 -24.96
N ARG A 11 -16.71 37.17 -25.52
CA ARG A 11 -15.77 36.31 -24.74
C ARG A 11 -14.40 36.19 -25.41
N ARG A 12 -13.92 37.27 -26.04
CA ARG A 12 -12.49 37.49 -26.28
C ARG A 12 -12.12 38.77 -25.54
N ILE A 13 -11.00 38.73 -24.82
CA ILE A 13 -10.37 39.80 -24.02
C ILE A 13 -10.86 39.89 -22.57
N ALA A 14 -10.33 38.99 -21.72
CA ALA A 14 -9.93 39.27 -20.34
C ALA A 14 -9.21 38.04 -19.73
N LEU A 15 -7.92 37.86 -20.03
CA LEU A 15 -6.90 37.54 -19.02
C LEU A 15 -5.50 37.66 -19.65
N LEU A 16 -4.85 38.78 -19.32
CA LEU A 16 -3.46 39.07 -19.64
C LEU A 16 -2.80 39.32 -18.28
N ALA A 17 -2.30 38.27 -17.64
CA ALA A 17 -1.34 38.30 -16.54
C ALA A 17 -0.79 36.88 -16.31
N ALA A 18 0.55 36.78 -16.22
CA ALA A 18 1.36 35.62 -15.88
C ALA A 18 1.64 34.55 -16.96
N ILE A 19 2.37 34.93 -18.03
CA ILE A 19 3.39 34.05 -18.63
C ILE A 19 4.61 34.92 -18.98
N PHE A 20 5.67 34.80 -18.17
CA PHE A 20 7.01 35.32 -18.50
C PHE A 20 8.01 34.18 -18.27
N VAL A 21 8.16 33.31 -19.27
CA VAL A 21 9.37 32.51 -19.46
C VAL A 21 9.73 32.62 -20.94
N CYS A 22 10.97 33.01 -21.18
CA CYS A 22 11.52 33.53 -22.44
C CYS A 22 11.37 32.59 -23.64
N ALA A 23 10.90 33.14 -24.76
CA ALA A 23 11.24 32.66 -26.10
C ALA A 23 11.82 33.85 -26.89
N LEU A 24 13.15 33.87 -27.04
CA LEU A 24 13.84 34.68 -28.04
C LEU A 24 14.44 33.73 -29.09
N PRO A 25 14.29 34.00 -30.40
CA PRO A 25 14.91 33.19 -31.42
C PRO A 25 16.38 33.61 -31.63
N GLY A 26 17.29 32.63 -31.62
CA GLY A 26 18.62 32.73 -32.22
C GLY A 26 19.77 33.03 -31.26
N ILE A 27 20.34 31.98 -30.66
CA ILE A 27 21.79 31.89 -30.42
C ILE A 27 22.22 30.43 -30.66
N ASN A 28 23.03 30.24 -31.70
CA ASN A 28 23.79 29.02 -31.95
C ASN A 28 24.84 28.84 -30.85
N GLY A 29 24.88 27.65 -30.24
CA GLY A 29 26.05 27.15 -29.51
C GLY A 29 26.19 27.61 -28.06
N GLN A 30 25.52 26.92 -27.13
CA GLN A 30 26.12 26.62 -25.83
C GLN A 30 25.94 25.13 -25.49
N LYS A 31 27.08 24.47 -25.27
CA LYS A 31 27.16 23.11 -24.72
C LYS A 31 26.44 23.07 -23.37
N ARG A 32 25.61 22.04 -23.16
CA ARG A 32 25.08 21.69 -21.84
C ARG A 32 26.28 21.53 -20.87
N PRO A 33 26.24 22.09 -19.64
CA PRO A 33 27.28 21.81 -18.66
C PRO A 33 27.27 20.30 -18.36
N ASN A 34 28.47 19.73 -18.39
CA ASN A 34 28.72 18.31 -18.17
C ASN A 34 28.20 17.85 -16.80
N GLY A 35 27.49 16.71 -16.78
CA GLY A 35 27.55 15.79 -15.64
C GLY A 35 26.36 15.68 -14.69
N VAL A 36 25.21 16.30 -14.95
CA VAL A 36 23.99 15.98 -14.17
C VAL A 36 23.20 14.93 -14.94
N SER A 37 23.18 13.69 -14.43
CA SER A 37 22.24 12.65 -14.89
C SER A 37 20.84 13.26 -14.85
N PRO A 38 20.00 13.15 -15.92
CA PRO A 38 18.66 13.73 -15.85
C PRO A 38 17.94 13.13 -14.66
N ALA A 39 17.51 13.99 -13.73
CA ALA A 39 16.65 13.57 -12.63
C ALA A 39 15.36 13.01 -13.23
N CYS A 40 14.82 11.95 -12.62
CA CYS A 40 13.52 11.39 -12.99
C CYS A 40 12.43 12.48 -13.01
N VAL A 41 11.38 12.28 -13.80
CA VAL A 41 10.23 13.19 -13.83
C VAL A 41 9.22 12.81 -12.75
N PRO A 42 8.68 13.74 -11.95
CA PRO A 42 7.59 13.42 -11.03
C PRO A 42 6.39 12.84 -11.77
N ALA A 43 5.80 11.77 -11.24
CA ALA A 43 4.60 11.18 -11.81
C ALA A 43 3.45 12.21 -11.85
N PRO A 44 2.72 12.35 -12.97
CA PRO A 44 1.55 13.22 -13.01
C PRO A 44 0.50 12.81 -11.97
N ILE A 45 -0.28 13.80 -11.50
CA ILE A 45 -1.42 13.53 -10.62
C ILE A 45 -2.43 12.62 -11.33
N GLY A 46 -3.20 11.85 -10.57
CA GLY A 46 -4.19 10.93 -11.14
C GLY A 46 -3.61 9.62 -11.66
N LEU A 47 -2.33 9.31 -11.41
CA LEU A 47 -1.76 7.98 -11.65
C LEU A 47 -2.54 6.93 -10.85
N VAL A 48 -3.13 5.97 -11.57
CA VAL A 48 -3.94 4.88 -11.03
C VAL A 48 -3.10 3.63 -10.87
N SER A 49 -2.32 3.25 -11.89
CA SER A 49 -1.51 2.04 -11.87
C SER A 49 -0.22 2.24 -12.66
N TRP A 50 0.87 1.63 -12.22
CA TRP A 50 2.18 1.72 -12.87
C TRP A 50 2.93 0.39 -12.77
N TRP A 51 2.97 -0.37 -13.86
CA TRP A 51 3.81 -1.55 -14.00
C TRP A 51 5.16 -1.16 -14.58
N SER A 52 6.17 -1.10 -13.72
CA SER A 52 7.53 -0.70 -14.11
C SER A 52 8.34 -1.82 -14.75
N PHE A 53 7.91 -3.08 -14.62
CA PHE A 53 8.55 -4.26 -15.23
C PHE A 53 10.03 -4.45 -14.90
N ASP A 54 10.45 -3.99 -13.71
CA ASP A 54 11.83 -4.16 -13.22
C ASP A 54 12.11 -5.53 -12.59
N GLU A 55 11.11 -6.39 -12.55
CA GLU A 55 11.25 -7.70 -11.95
C GLU A 55 12.12 -8.57 -12.86
N THR A 56 13.16 -9.18 -12.28
CA THR A 56 14.15 -9.95 -13.04
C THR A 56 13.97 -11.46 -12.94
N SER A 57 12.98 -11.93 -12.18
CA SER A 57 12.72 -13.36 -11.95
C SER A 57 11.32 -13.60 -11.38
N GLY A 58 10.86 -14.86 -11.44
CA GLY A 58 9.53 -15.25 -10.98
C GLY A 58 8.45 -14.96 -12.02
N THR A 59 7.24 -14.68 -11.55
CA THR A 59 6.08 -14.37 -12.40
C THR A 59 5.36 -13.10 -11.98
N ALA A 60 5.88 -12.31 -11.04
CA ALA A 60 5.18 -11.11 -10.57
C ALA A 60 5.42 -9.93 -11.51
N ALA A 61 4.37 -9.15 -11.78
CA ALA A 61 4.43 -7.86 -12.48
C ALA A 61 3.80 -6.79 -11.59
N LEU A 62 4.59 -5.82 -11.11
CA LEU A 62 4.17 -5.06 -9.94
C LEU A 62 3.60 -3.70 -10.28
N ASP A 63 2.43 -3.39 -9.73
CA ASP A 63 1.94 -2.03 -9.70
C ASP A 63 2.64 -1.23 -8.58
N ARG A 64 3.46 -0.25 -8.96
CA ARG A 64 4.18 0.65 -8.05
C ARG A 64 3.28 1.69 -7.38
N ARG A 65 2.06 1.91 -7.89
CA ARG A 65 1.16 2.95 -7.41
C ARG A 65 0.08 2.40 -6.49
N THR A 66 -0.61 1.33 -6.91
CA THR A 66 -1.66 0.69 -6.11
C THR A 66 -1.29 -0.77 -5.83
N ARG A 67 -2.25 -1.68 -5.86
CA ARG A 67 -2.05 -3.12 -5.70
C ARG A 67 -2.64 -3.89 -6.87
N ASN A 68 -2.72 -3.26 -8.05
CA ASN A 68 -3.13 -3.94 -9.29
C ASN A 68 -2.00 -4.82 -9.82
N HIS A 69 -1.34 -5.59 -8.96
CA HIS A 69 -0.25 -6.47 -9.38
C HIS A 69 -0.78 -7.51 -10.37
N GLY A 70 0.03 -7.79 -11.38
CA GLY A 70 -0.21 -8.82 -12.35
C GLY A 70 0.69 -10.03 -12.14
N THR A 71 0.35 -11.11 -12.84
CA THR A 71 1.15 -12.32 -12.93
C THR A 71 1.51 -12.56 -14.39
N ALA A 72 2.80 -12.59 -14.71
CA ALA A 72 3.34 -13.03 -15.98
C ALA A 72 3.04 -14.52 -16.22
N ASN A 73 2.63 -14.87 -17.42
CA ASN A 73 2.33 -16.23 -17.85
C ASN A 73 3.09 -16.58 -19.15
N GLY A 74 2.93 -17.83 -19.60
CA GLY A 74 3.66 -18.32 -20.77
C GLY A 74 5.16 -18.43 -20.52
N THR A 75 5.95 -18.04 -21.53
CA THR A 75 7.41 -17.94 -21.48
C THR A 75 7.93 -16.51 -21.34
N THR A 76 7.07 -15.58 -20.88
CA THR A 76 7.38 -14.16 -20.70
C THR A 76 8.73 -13.99 -20.02
N THR A 77 9.65 -13.30 -20.70
CA THR A 77 11.01 -13.12 -20.21
C THR A 77 11.11 -11.87 -19.35
N LEU A 78 11.38 -12.08 -18.05
CA LEU A 78 11.62 -11.02 -17.07
C LEU A 78 13.08 -10.55 -17.11
N GLY A 79 13.32 -9.29 -16.74
CA GLY A 79 14.67 -8.72 -16.64
C GLY A 79 15.36 -8.42 -17.97
N ALA A 80 14.61 -8.29 -19.08
CA ALA A 80 15.17 -7.84 -20.35
C ALA A 80 15.66 -6.38 -20.24
N ALA A 81 16.55 -5.94 -21.13
CA ALA A 81 17.01 -4.54 -21.10
C ALA A 81 15.85 -3.59 -21.41
N GLY A 82 15.44 -2.81 -20.42
CA GLY A 82 14.33 -1.86 -20.50
C GLY A 82 14.74 -0.52 -21.09
N LYS A 83 13.74 0.35 -21.29
CA LYS A 83 14.00 1.78 -21.48
C LYS A 83 14.44 2.41 -20.16
N VAL A 84 13.79 2.03 -19.06
CA VAL A 84 14.06 2.45 -17.69
C VAL A 84 14.33 1.19 -16.88
N GLY A 85 15.56 0.97 -16.41
CA GLY A 85 15.87 -0.26 -15.68
C GLY A 85 15.73 -1.51 -16.54
N THR A 86 14.83 -2.43 -16.17
CA THR A 86 14.52 -3.64 -16.95
C THR A 86 13.09 -3.64 -17.47
N ALA A 87 12.80 -4.54 -18.40
CA ALA A 87 11.49 -4.68 -19.02
C ALA A 87 11.08 -6.14 -19.10
N PHE A 88 9.82 -6.37 -19.45
CA PHE A 88 9.32 -7.70 -19.79
C PHE A 88 9.33 -7.84 -21.31
N ALA A 89 9.84 -8.97 -21.79
CA ALA A 89 9.83 -9.34 -23.20
C ALA A 89 8.82 -10.46 -23.45
N PHE A 90 8.07 -10.31 -24.54
CA PHE A 90 6.96 -11.14 -24.98
C PHE A 90 7.29 -11.69 -26.37
N ASP A 91 6.98 -12.96 -26.60
CA ASP A 91 7.37 -13.71 -27.80
C ASP A 91 6.35 -13.68 -28.96
N GLY A 92 5.19 -13.04 -28.75
CA GLY A 92 4.12 -12.97 -29.74
C GLY A 92 3.25 -14.23 -29.88
N ALA A 93 3.43 -15.24 -29.02
CA ALA A 93 2.74 -16.52 -29.15
C ALA A 93 1.75 -16.80 -28.01
N ASP A 94 2.20 -16.75 -26.76
CA ASP A 94 1.36 -17.01 -25.58
C ASP A 94 1.70 -16.18 -24.33
N ASP A 95 2.73 -15.32 -24.44
CA ASP A 95 3.21 -14.46 -23.36
C ASP A 95 2.23 -13.34 -23.00
N GLY A 96 2.20 -12.99 -21.71
CA GLY A 96 1.34 -11.95 -21.19
C GLY A 96 1.49 -11.74 -19.69
N VAL A 97 0.86 -10.69 -19.19
CA VAL A 97 0.69 -10.43 -17.76
C VAL A 97 -0.80 -10.27 -17.49
N VAL A 98 -1.30 -10.91 -16.43
CA VAL A 98 -2.70 -10.85 -16.02
C VAL A 98 -2.80 -10.28 -14.61
N ALA A 99 -3.38 -9.09 -14.47
CA ALA A 99 -3.80 -8.54 -13.20
C ALA A 99 -5.28 -8.82 -12.96
N ALA A 100 -5.63 -9.13 -11.70
CA ALA A 100 -7.02 -9.37 -11.32
C ALA A 100 -7.89 -8.15 -11.59
N ASP A 101 -9.19 -8.37 -11.79
CA ASP A 101 -10.14 -7.28 -11.94
C ASP A 101 -10.07 -6.33 -10.73
N ASN A 102 -10.13 -5.03 -11.03
CA ASN A 102 -10.10 -3.99 -10.01
C ASN A 102 -10.85 -2.75 -10.52
N ALA A 103 -11.82 -2.29 -9.72
CA ALA A 103 -12.62 -1.12 -10.02
C ALA A 103 -11.83 0.20 -10.20
N THR A 104 -10.53 0.26 -9.84
CA THR A 104 -9.67 1.40 -10.20
C THR A 104 -9.44 1.52 -11.70
N LEU A 105 -9.47 0.39 -12.41
CA LEU A 105 -9.21 0.27 -13.84
C LEU A 105 -10.51 0.31 -14.66
N ASP A 106 -11.65 0.48 -13.98
CA ASP A 106 -12.96 0.65 -14.58
C ASP A 106 -13.26 2.15 -14.75
N PHE A 107 -13.56 2.53 -15.99
CA PHE A 107 -13.86 3.92 -16.34
C PHE A 107 -15.35 4.05 -16.65
N GLY A 108 -16.05 4.74 -15.74
CA GLY A 108 -17.48 5.00 -15.85
C GLY A 108 -17.86 5.88 -17.05
N SER A 109 -19.16 6.14 -17.20
CA SER A 109 -19.65 7.09 -18.21
C SER A 109 -19.04 8.47 -17.99
N ASN A 110 -18.56 9.09 -19.07
CA ASN A 110 -17.87 10.40 -19.06
C ASN A 110 -16.64 10.48 -18.14
N GLN A 111 -16.02 9.34 -17.78
CA GLN A 111 -14.77 9.36 -17.02
C GLN A 111 -13.57 9.39 -17.98
N ASP A 112 -12.80 10.47 -17.89
CA ASP A 112 -11.55 10.64 -18.61
C ASP A 112 -10.46 9.71 -18.08
N PHE A 113 -9.55 9.32 -18.97
CA PHE A 113 -8.40 8.51 -18.60
C PHE A 113 -7.26 8.66 -19.61
N SER A 114 -6.06 8.20 -19.23
CA SER A 114 -4.93 8.09 -20.13
C SER A 114 -4.17 6.81 -19.90
N ILE A 115 -3.49 6.35 -20.94
CA ILE A 115 -2.61 5.19 -20.91
C ILE A 115 -1.30 5.60 -21.57
N ASP A 116 -0.18 5.21 -20.99
CA ASP A 116 1.12 5.26 -21.65
C ASP A 116 1.97 4.00 -21.37
N ALA A 117 2.99 3.81 -22.20
CA ALA A 117 3.99 2.78 -22.04
C ALA A 117 5.22 3.10 -22.90
N TRP A 118 6.38 2.61 -22.49
CA TRP A 118 7.48 2.35 -23.42
C TRP A 118 7.27 0.99 -24.06
N ILE A 119 7.38 0.94 -25.39
CA ILE A 119 7.29 -0.30 -26.16
C ILE A 119 8.48 -0.44 -27.09
N LYS A 120 8.92 -1.68 -27.32
CA LYS A 120 9.93 -2.04 -28.33
C LYS A 120 9.38 -3.17 -29.20
N PRO A 121 8.52 -2.86 -30.18
CA PRO A 121 7.87 -3.86 -31.00
C PRO A 121 8.86 -4.53 -31.95
N SER A 122 8.75 -5.85 -32.11
CA SER A 122 9.56 -6.64 -33.03
C SER A 122 9.28 -6.27 -34.50
N PRO A 123 10.31 -6.10 -35.35
CA PRO A 123 10.12 -5.88 -36.80
C PRO A 123 9.42 -7.02 -37.53
N THR A 124 9.38 -8.21 -36.93
CA THR A 124 8.68 -9.38 -37.46
C THR A 124 7.35 -9.64 -36.76
N GLY A 125 6.92 -8.73 -35.88
CA GLY A 125 5.68 -8.85 -35.13
C GLY A 125 4.44 -8.92 -36.03
N GLY A 126 3.40 -9.58 -35.52
CA GLY A 126 2.15 -9.81 -36.24
C GLY A 126 1.43 -8.53 -36.69
N SER A 127 0.36 -8.70 -37.46
CA SER A 127 -0.47 -7.56 -37.90
C SER A 127 -1.23 -6.89 -36.76
N ILE A 128 -1.44 -7.59 -35.65
CA ILE A 128 -2.04 -7.06 -34.42
C ILE A 128 -1.18 -7.48 -33.24
N MET A 129 -0.75 -6.52 -32.42
CA MET A 129 0.03 -6.75 -31.21
C MET A 129 -0.61 -5.98 -30.06
N THR A 130 -1.10 -6.69 -29.04
CA THR A 130 -1.85 -6.08 -27.95
C THR A 130 -0.91 -5.55 -26.88
N ILE A 131 -0.94 -4.24 -26.61
CA ILE A 131 -0.17 -3.65 -25.52
C ILE A 131 -0.92 -3.92 -24.20
N LEU A 132 -2.22 -3.60 -24.14
CA LEU A 132 -3.08 -3.94 -23.01
C LEU A 132 -4.54 -4.19 -23.42
N ASP A 133 -5.27 -4.93 -22.59
CA ASP A 133 -6.68 -5.28 -22.78
C ASP A 133 -7.41 -5.46 -21.43
N LYS A 134 -8.44 -4.63 -21.20
CA LYS A 134 -9.39 -4.71 -20.07
C LYS A 134 -10.82 -4.94 -20.55
N ARG A 135 -11.01 -5.64 -21.68
CA ARG A 135 -12.35 -5.93 -22.19
C ARG A 135 -12.93 -7.23 -21.63
N ASP A 136 -14.23 -7.20 -21.38
CA ASP A 136 -15.06 -8.39 -21.32
C ASP A 136 -15.70 -8.63 -22.70
N THR A 137 -15.51 -9.84 -23.22
CA THR A 137 -15.92 -10.25 -24.57
C THR A 137 -16.89 -11.43 -24.54
N ALA A 138 -17.33 -11.89 -23.36
CA ALA A 138 -18.25 -13.00 -23.21
C ALA A 138 -19.70 -12.67 -23.62
N GLY A 139 -20.01 -11.38 -23.81
CA GLY A 139 -21.33 -10.87 -24.18
C GLY A 139 -21.21 -9.55 -24.97
N PRO A 140 -22.14 -8.58 -24.79
CA PRO A 140 -21.89 -7.21 -25.24
C PRO A 140 -20.52 -6.76 -24.71
N ILE A 141 -19.70 -6.19 -25.59
CA ILE A 141 -18.31 -5.91 -25.24
C ILE A 141 -18.26 -4.64 -24.39
N PHE A 142 -17.61 -4.74 -23.23
CA PHE A 142 -17.35 -3.63 -22.32
C PHE A 142 -15.85 -3.52 -22.06
N GLY A 143 -15.31 -2.31 -21.94
CA GLY A 143 -13.91 -2.07 -21.59
C GLY A 143 -13.12 -1.32 -22.65
N TYR A 144 -11.80 -1.51 -22.63
CA TYR A 144 -10.86 -0.85 -23.54
C TYR A 144 -9.64 -1.72 -23.83
N ALA A 145 -9.04 -1.53 -25.00
CA ALA A 145 -7.79 -2.19 -25.37
C ALA A 145 -6.91 -1.27 -26.23
N LEU A 146 -5.61 -1.24 -25.96
CA LEU A 146 -4.62 -0.52 -26.76
C LEU A 146 -3.73 -1.54 -27.47
N SER A 147 -3.63 -1.41 -28.79
CA SER A 147 -2.89 -2.34 -29.63
C SER A 147 -2.14 -1.59 -30.73
N LEU A 148 -1.13 -2.25 -31.30
CA LEU A 148 -0.62 -1.93 -32.63
C LEU A 148 -1.41 -2.72 -33.67
N VAL A 149 -1.89 -2.05 -34.72
CA VAL A 149 -2.48 -2.68 -35.91
C VAL A 149 -1.67 -2.24 -37.13
N ASN A 150 -0.96 -3.19 -37.73
CA ASN A 150 0.03 -2.94 -38.79
C ASN A 150 0.99 -1.82 -38.40
N GLY A 151 1.51 -1.86 -37.16
CA GLY A 151 2.45 -0.88 -36.64
C GLY A 151 1.87 0.42 -36.11
N ASN A 152 0.57 0.67 -36.27
CA ASN A 152 -0.08 1.93 -35.88
C ASN A 152 -0.89 1.76 -34.59
N LEU A 153 -0.92 2.78 -33.74
CA LEU A 153 -1.70 2.75 -32.50
C LEU A 153 -3.21 2.72 -32.78
N VAL A 154 -3.90 1.80 -32.11
CA VAL A 154 -5.36 1.68 -32.11
C VAL A 154 -5.85 1.49 -30.68
N LEU A 155 -6.78 2.34 -30.25
CA LEU A 155 -7.54 2.18 -29.02
C LEU A 155 -8.95 1.71 -29.37
N GLN A 156 -9.35 0.56 -28.83
CA GLN A 156 -10.76 0.16 -28.83
C GLN A 156 -11.43 0.64 -27.54
N LEU A 157 -12.59 1.28 -27.67
CA LEU A 157 -13.50 1.57 -26.55
C LEU A 157 -14.80 0.79 -26.75
N ALA A 158 -15.32 0.20 -25.68
CA ALA A 158 -16.51 -0.62 -25.72
C ALA A 158 -17.46 -0.38 -24.53
N ASP A 159 -18.71 -0.01 -24.82
CA ASP A 159 -19.76 0.38 -23.85
C ASP A 159 -21.05 -0.44 -24.03
N GLY A 160 -20.92 -1.70 -24.45
CA GLY A 160 -21.99 -2.59 -24.89
C GLY A 160 -21.99 -2.81 -26.41
N GLY A 161 -21.28 -1.96 -27.14
CA GLY A 161 -20.72 -2.23 -28.46
C GLY A 161 -19.35 -1.57 -28.56
N PHE A 162 -18.57 -1.80 -29.62
CA PHE A 162 -17.19 -1.29 -29.70
C PHE A 162 -16.93 -0.38 -30.90
N THR A 163 -15.89 0.45 -30.79
CA THR A 163 -15.31 1.24 -31.89
C THR A 163 -13.79 1.21 -31.79
N ASN A 164 -13.11 0.98 -32.93
CA ASN A 164 -11.65 1.07 -33.04
C ASN A 164 -11.26 2.49 -33.48
N PHE A 165 -10.60 3.22 -32.60
CA PHE A 165 -10.03 4.54 -32.87
C PHE A 165 -8.56 4.35 -33.23
N GLY A 166 -8.14 4.83 -34.40
CA GLY A 166 -6.76 4.74 -34.84
C GLY A 166 -6.42 5.91 -35.74
N VAL A 167 -5.16 6.31 -35.69
CA VAL A 167 -4.59 7.33 -36.59
C VAL A 167 -3.41 6.71 -37.33
N GLY A 168 -3.29 6.98 -38.63
CA GLY A 168 -2.15 6.53 -39.41
C GLY A 168 -0.87 7.26 -38.99
N GLY A 169 0.26 6.57 -39.05
CA GLY A 169 1.57 7.07 -38.67
C GLY A 169 2.70 6.21 -39.24
N ALA A 170 3.90 6.40 -38.70
CA ALA A 170 5.02 5.49 -38.98
C ALA A 170 4.75 4.11 -38.37
N ASP A 171 5.22 3.05 -39.03
CA ASP A 171 5.18 1.70 -38.48
C ASP A 171 6.15 1.62 -37.30
N LEU A 172 5.61 1.43 -36.09
CA LEU A 172 6.40 1.36 -34.86
C LEU A 172 7.14 0.01 -34.69
N ARG A 173 6.99 -0.94 -35.63
CA ARG A 173 7.71 -2.22 -35.63
C ARG A 173 9.08 -2.07 -36.30
N ASP A 174 9.92 -1.22 -35.74
CA ASP A 174 11.28 -0.97 -36.20
C ASP A 174 12.35 -1.53 -35.25
N GLY A 175 11.93 -2.21 -34.17
CA GLY A 175 12.81 -2.77 -33.16
C GLY A 175 13.44 -1.72 -32.23
N GLN A 176 12.95 -0.49 -32.24
CA GLN A 176 13.39 0.60 -31.36
C GLN A 176 12.38 0.84 -30.22
N TRP A 177 12.87 1.48 -29.16
CA TRP A 177 12.01 1.92 -28.06
C TRP A 177 11.24 3.18 -28.45
N HIS A 178 9.92 3.11 -28.37
CA HIS A 178 9.01 4.25 -28.53
C HIS A 178 8.19 4.46 -27.26
N HIS A 179 8.03 5.72 -26.85
CA HIS A 179 7.03 6.06 -25.86
C HIS A 179 5.69 6.24 -26.57
N VAL A 180 4.69 5.44 -26.21
CA VAL A 180 3.34 5.55 -26.77
C VAL A 180 2.38 5.99 -25.69
N ALA A 181 1.43 6.85 -26.05
CA ALA A 181 0.36 7.23 -25.14
C ALA A 181 -0.95 7.48 -25.88
N VAL A 182 -2.05 7.37 -25.14
CA VAL A 182 -3.37 7.85 -25.54
C VAL A 182 -4.02 8.59 -24.38
N THR A 183 -4.53 9.79 -24.64
CA THR A 183 -5.31 10.58 -23.69
C THR A 183 -6.75 10.59 -24.16
N VAL A 184 -7.69 10.19 -23.31
CA VAL A 184 -9.12 10.13 -23.59
C VAL A 184 -9.82 11.15 -22.72
N ASP A 185 -10.10 12.31 -23.29
CA ASP A 185 -11.08 13.24 -22.76
C ASP A 185 -12.43 12.89 -23.38
N ARG A 186 -13.35 12.38 -22.56
CA ARG A 186 -14.65 11.87 -22.98
C ARG A 186 -15.60 12.97 -23.44
N ASP A 187 -15.35 14.21 -23.04
CA ASP A 187 -16.14 15.37 -23.42
C ASP A 187 -15.63 16.05 -24.70
N PHE A 188 -14.34 15.86 -25.02
CA PHE A 188 -13.68 16.53 -26.14
C PHE A 188 -12.96 15.56 -27.08
N ASP A 189 -11.67 15.29 -26.81
CA ASP A 189 -10.74 14.70 -27.75
C ASP A 189 -10.06 13.43 -27.21
N LEU A 190 -9.91 12.45 -28.08
CA LEU A 190 -8.99 11.32 -27.94
C LEU A 190 -7.73 11.64 -28.75
N VAL A 191 -6.56 11.66 -28.10
CA VAL A 191 -5.28 12.03 -28.74
C VAL A 191 -4.25 10.93 -28.55
N PHE A 192 -3.64 10.48 -29.65
CA PHE A 192 -2.51 9.55 -29.63
C PHE A 192 -1.18 10.31 -29.66
N TYR A 193 -0.17 9.76 -28.99
CA TYR A 193 1.17 10.31 -28.94
C TYR A 193 2.21 9.23 -29.23
N VAL A 194 3.27 9.62 -29.93
CA VAL A 194 4.49 8.83 -30.11
C VAL A 194 5.68 9.72 -29.76
N ASP A 195 6.56 9.21 -28.90
CA ASP A 195 7.76 9.89 -28.41
C ASP A 195 7.47 11.30 -27.85
N GLY A 196 6.32 11.44 -27.18
CA GLY A 196 5.86 12.69 -26.56
C GLY A 196 5.19 13.67 -27.52
N ALA A 197 5.16 13.39 -28.83
CA ALA A 197 4.52 14.24 -29.83
C ALA A 197 3.12 13.71 -30.20
N PRO A 198 2.08 14.57 -30.30
CA PRO A 198 0.76 14.14 -30.73
C PRO A 198 0.77 13.77 -32.21
N ILE A 199 0.16 12.63 -32.55
CA ILE A 199 0.10 12.11 -33.94
C ILE A 199 -1.30 12.17 -34.57
N GLY A 200 -2.33 12.55 -33.78
CA GLY A 200 -3.66 12.85 -34.30
C GLY A 200 -4.71 12.93 -33.19
N ASN A 201 -5.82 13.58 -33.50
CA ASN A 201 -6.99 13.69 -32.63
C ASN A 201 -8.22 13.04 -33.27
N LEU A 202 -9.03 12.40 -32.44
CA LEU A 202 -10.31 11.79 -32.78
C LEU A 202 -11.33 12.19 -31.72
N SER A 203 -12.61 11.92 -31.98
CA SER A 203 -13.66 12.18 -30.99
C SER A 203 -14.17 10.85 -30.40
N PRO A 204 -14.05 10.64 -29.08
CA PRO A 204 -14.50 9.40 -28.43
C PRO A 204 -16.02 9.38 -28.18
N VAL A 205 -16.75 10.45 -28.54
CA VAL A 205 -18.18 10.65 -28.22
C VAL A 205 -19.11 9.54 -28.71
N THR A 206 -18.69 8.73 -29.69
CA THR A 206 -19.47 7.57 -30.14
C THR A 206 -19.45 6.40 -29.16
N ARG A 207 -18.58 6.45 -28.15
CA ARG A 207 -18.41 5.47 -27.07
C ARG A 207 -18.26 6.18 -25.73
N ASN A 208 -19.29 6.95 -25.34
CA ASN A 208 -19.28 7.71 -24.09
C ASN A 208 -19.97 7.00 -22.91
N GLY A 209 -20.43 5.76 -23.12
CA GLY A 209 -21.00 4.94 -22.06
C GLY A 209 -19.97 4.44 -21.05
N ASP A 210 -20.48 3.66 -20.10
CA ASP A 210 -19.70 2.97 -19.06
C ASP A 210 -18.84 1.85 -19.68
N LEU A 211 -17.55 1.82 -19.35
CA LEU A 211 -16.61 0.78 -19.79
C LEU A 211 -16.33 -0.27 -18.70
N SER A 212 -16.91 -0.10 -17.51
CA SER A 212 -16.66 -0.96 -16.34
C SER A 212 -17.03 -2.42 -16.62
N ASN A 213 -16.22 -3.35 -16.15
CA ASN A 213 -16.44 -4.79 -16.34
C ASN A 213 -15.65 -5.62 -15.32
N ALA A 214 -16.02 -6.89 -15.14
CA ALA A 214 -15.35 -7.78 -14.18
C ALA A 214 -14.21 -8.61 -14.81
N ALA A 215 -13.78 -8.31 -16.04
CA ALA A 215 -12.71 -9.06 -16.69
C ALA A 215 -11.33 -8.63 -16.15
N PRO A 216 -10.34 -9.54 -16.11
CA PRO A 216 -9.00 -9.18 -15.67
C PRO A 216 -8.33 -8.21 -16.65
N PHE A 217 -7.37 -7.44 -16.13
CA PHE A 217 -6.53 -6.55 -16.93
C PHE A 217 -5.34 -7.33 -17.50
N ARG A 218 -5.17 -7.31 -18.81
CA ARG A 218 -4.12 -8.05 -19.52
C ARG A 218 -3.11 -7.08 -20.12
N ILE A 219 -1.82 -7.40 -20.04
CA ILE A 219 -0.73 -6.67 -20.70
C ILE A 219 -0.01 -7.66 -21.60
N GLY A 220 0.27 -7.28 -22.84
CA GLY A 220 0.89 -8.15 -23.84
C GLY A 220 -0.04 -9.22 -24.44
N ALA A 221 -1.27 -9.37 -23.93
CA ALA A 221 -2.21 -10.42 -24.32
C ALA A 221 -3.62 -9.89 -24.61
N HIS A 222 -4.33 -10.57 -25.51
CA HIS A 222 -5.68 -10.22 -25.97
C HIS A 222 -6.76 -11.07 -25.28
N ALA A 223 -7.95 -10.51 -25.04
CA ALA A 223 -8.99 -11.17 -24.25
C ALA A 223 -9.64 -12.41 -24.92
N ASP A 224 -9.78 -12.42 -26.25
CA ASP A 224 -10.65 -13.36 -26.95
C ASP A 224 -10.07 -14.02 -28.22
N THR A 225 -8.86 -13.61 -28.64
CA THR A 225 -8.31 -14.00 -29.95
C THR A 225 -6.88 -14.50 -29.81
N PRO A 226 -6.67 -15.83 -29.92
CA PRO A 226 -5.33 -16.40 -29.97
C PRO A 226 -4.51 -15.81 -31.13
N GLY A 227 -3.26 -15.41 -30.85
CA GLY A 227 -2.33 -14.88 -31.86
C GLY A 227 -2.25 -13.35 -31.95
N PHE A 228 -2.99 -12.59 -31.12
CA PHE A 228 -2.87 -11.12 -31.01
C PHE A 228 -2.00 -10.70 -29.82
N TYR A 229 -0.97 -11.49 -29.53
CA TYR A 229 -0.01 -11.22 -28.46
C TYR A 229 1.03 -10.18 -28.89
N PHE A 230 1.62 -9.51 -27.90
CA PHE A 230 2.74 -8.62 -28.16
C PHE A 230 4.00 -9.43 -28.46
N ASP A 231 4.73 -9.03 -29.49
CA ASP A 231 6.06 -9.53 -29.85
C ASP A 231 7.08 -8.40 -29.67
N GLY A 232 7.91 -8.46 -28.64
CA GLY A 232 8.84 -7.38 -28.29
C GLY A 232 8.88 -7.13 -26.78
N ALA A 233 9.29 -5.93 -26.37
CA ALA A 233 9.35 -5.57 -24.95
C ALA A 233 8.38 -4.44 -24.58
N ILE A 234 7.83 -4.49 -23.36
CA ILE A 234 7.02 -3.43 -22.76
C ILE A 234 7.66 -3.02 -21.45
N ASP A 235 7.70 -1.72 -21.19
CA ASP A 235 8.31 -1.09 -20.02
C ASP A 235 7.46 0.12 -19.57
N GLU A 236 7.48 0.43 -18.27
CA GLU A 236 6.77 1.56 -17.65
C GLU A 236 5.31 1.72 -18.14
N LEU A 237 4.48 0.67 -18.10
CA LEU A 237 3.07 0.77 -18.49
C LEU A 237 2.29 1.47 -17.38
N GLN A 238 1.57 2.54 -17.72
CA GLN A 238 0.84 3.35 -16.74
C GLN A 238 -0.58 3.67 -17.19
N VAL A 239 -1.45 3.77 -16.19
CA VAL A 239 -2.87 4.12 -16.36
C VAL A 239 -3.18 5.30 -15.45
N PHE A 240 -3.84 6.31 -15.99
CA PHE A 240 -4.24 7.52 -15.28
C PHE A 240 -5.75 7.68 -15.31
N GLY A 241 -6.36 8.08 -14.19
CA GLY A 241 -7.80 8.33 -14.06
C GLY A 241 -8.23 9.71 -14.54
N ARG A 242 -7.51 10.29 -15.52
CA ARG A 242 -7.83 11.54 -16.21
C ARG A 242 -7.13 11.62 -17.56
N ALA A 243 -7.55 12.54 -18.41
CA ALA A 243 -6.80 12.95 -19.59
C ALA A 243 -5.52 13.71 -19.16
N LEU A 244 -4.35 13.25 -19.59
CA LEU A 244 -3.09 13.98 -19.45
C LEU A 244 -3.03 15.10 -20.48
N SER A 245 -2.35 16.19 -20.12
CA SER A 245 -2.03 17.25 -21.08
C SER A 245 -0.86 16.83 -21.98
N ALA A 246 -0.78 17.40 -23.18
CA ALA A 246 0.34 17.15 -24.10
C ALA A 246 1.71 17.48 -23.47
N ALA A 247 1.78 18.46 -22.56
CA ALA A 247 3.00 18.80 -21.84
C ALA A 247 3.41 17.72 -20.83
N GLU A 248 2.45 17.09 -20.16
CA GLU A 248 2.72 15.96 -19.25
C GLU A 248 3.22 14.75 -20.03
N VAL A 249 2.55 14.38 -21.13
CA VAL A 249 2.98 13.28 -22.00
C VAL A 249 4.39 13.52 -22.56
N ALA A 250 4.69 14.75 -23.00
CA ALA A 250 6.01 15.12 -23.47
C ALA A 250 7.09 15.07 -22.36
N ALA A 251 6.72 15.38 -21.11
CA ALA A 251 7.64 15.31 -19.97
C ALA A 251 7.97 13.86 -19.61
N ILE A 252 7.00 12.94 -19.65
CA ILE A 252 7.20 11.51 -19.43
C ILE A 252 8.14 10.93 -20.51
N ALA A 253 7.81 11.14 -21.79
CA ALA A 253 8.65 10.68 -22.90
C ALA A 253 10.06 11.30 -22.85
N GLY A 254 10.16 12.60 -22.52
CA GLY A 254 11.41 13.34 -22.44
C GLY A 254 12.32 12.93 -21.28
N ALA A 255 11.80 12.28 -20.24
CA ALA A 255 12.61 11.72 -19.16
C ALA A 255 13.50 10.56 -19.65
N GLY A 256 13.08 9.87 -20.72
CA GLY A 256 13.84 8.79 -21.33
C GLY A 256 14.25 7.73 -20.32
N VAL A 257 15.55 7.41 -20.27
CA VAL A 257 16.10 6.38 -19.37
C VAL A 257 16.01 6.73 -17.88
N ALA A 258 15.76 8.00 -17.53
CA ALA A 258 15.55 8.39 -16.14
C ALA A 258 14.14 8.03 -15.63
N GLY A 259 13.19 7.86 -16.54
CA GLY A 259 11.80 7.49 -16.23
C GLY A 259 11.09 8.43 -15.27
N GLN A 260 9.98 7.93 -14.75
CA GLN A 260 9.26 8.59 -13.66
C GLN A 260 9.92 8.31 -12.30
N CYS A 261 9.80 9.25 -11.37
CA CYS A 261 10.31 9.06 -10.02
C CYS A 261 9.48 7.98 -9.30
N ARG A 262 10.16 6.90 -8.89
CA ARG A 262 9.55 5.83 -8.10
C ARG A 262 9.00 6.39 -6.79
N PRO A 263 7.87 5.86 -6.30
CA PRO A 263 7.41 6.18 -4.95
C PRO A 263 8.47 5.72 -3.94
N THR A 264 9.04 6.68 -3.23
CA THR A 264 9.98 6.42 -2.13
C THR A 264 9.38 6.96 -0.85
N ALA A 265 9.68 6.30 0.27
CA ALA A 265 9.31 6.82 1.58
C ALA A 265 9.86 8.25 1.77
N VAL A 266 9.07 9.10 2.43
CA VAL A 266 9.43 10.50 2.72
C VAL A 266 9.61 10.73 4.22
N ALA A 267 10.43 11.69 4.60
CA ALA A 267 10.49 12.09 6.01
C ALA A 267 9.12 12.60 6.47
N ALA A 268 8.67 12.19 7.67
CA ALA A 268 7.48 12.76 8.28
C ALA A 268 7.71 14.27 8.50
N PRO A 269 6.79 15.14 8.05
CA PRO A 269 6.92 16.57 8.30
C PRO A 269 6.99 16.87 9.81
N ALA A 270 7.73 17.90 10.21
CA ALA A 270 7.89 18.26 11.62
C ALA A 270 6.56 18.71 12.27
N ASN A 271 6.53 18.73 13.61
CA ASN A 271 5.39 19.12 14.44
C ASN A 271 4.18 18.16 14.33
N VAL A 272 4.47 16.86 14.23
CA VAL A 272 3.47 15.80 14.41
C VAL A 272 2.98 15.86 15.85
N PHE A 273 1.67 16.00 16.02
CA PHE A 273 1.01 15.98 17.31
C PHE A 273 0.52 14.58 17.68
N ALA A 274 -0.11 13.88 16.75
CA ALA A 274 -0.47 12.47 16.89
C ALA A 274 -0.35 11.78 15.54
N TRP A 275 0.18 10.57 15.52
CA TRP A 275 0.25 9.74 14.31
C TRP A 275 -0.12 8.31 14.67
N ILE A 276 -1.32 7.91 14.26
CA ILE A 276 -1.84 6.55 14.42
C ILE A 276 -1.69 5.84 13.08
N ALA A 277 -0.62 5.07 12.94
CA ALA A 277 -0.32 4.38 11.69
C ALA A 277 -1.35 3.28 11.35
N GLY A 278 -1.94 2.62 12.35
CA GLY A 278 -2.80 1.45 12.09
C GLY A 278 -2.01 0.15 11.87
N ASP A 279 -0.73 0.17 12.24
CA ASP A 279 0.27 -0.89 12.11
C ASP A 279 0.08 -2.02 13.15
N GLY A 280 -1.14 -2.55 13.23
CA GLY A 280 -1.50 -3.58 14.20
C GLY A 280 -1.63 -3.08 15.65
N ASN A 281 -1.61 -1.77 15.84
CA ASN A 281 -1.95 -1.12 17.10
C ASN A 281 -2.47 0.29 16.81
N ALA A 282 -3.07 0.93 17.81
CA ALA A 282 -3.39 2.35 17.77
C ALA A 282 -2.41 3.18 18.61
N ALA A 283 -1.15 2.79 18.70
CA ALA A 283 -0.14 3.58 19.38
C ALA A 283 0.16 4.85 18.57
N ASP A 284 0.43 5.93 19.30
CA ASP A 284 0.90 7.19 18.73
C ASP A 284 2.42 7.13 18.52
N ILE A 285 2.83 7.05 17.25
CA ILE A 285 4.24 6.96 16.88
C ILE A 285 4.92 8.34 16.77
N SER A 286 4.21 9.43 17.08
CA SER A 286 4.81 10.77 17.15
C SER A 286 5.72 10.97 18.38
N GLY A 287 5.61 10.08 19.38
CA GLY A 287 6.33 10.18 20.65
C GLY A 287 5.62 11.03 21.72
N ASN A 288 4.44 11.58 21.42
CA ASN A 288 3.67 12.42 22.36
C ASN A 288 2.75 11.62 23.29
N GLY A 289 2.64 10.30 23.10
CA GLY A 289 1.83 9.42 23.97
C GLY A 289 0.33 9.56 23.78
N ASN A 290 -0.13 10.14 22.66
CA ASN A 290 -1.54 10.33 22.32
C ASN A 290 -2.17 9.05 21.76
N ASN A 291 -1.95 7.93 22.45
CA ASN A 291 -2.34 6.60 22.01
C ASN A 291 -3.86 6.49 21.85
N GLY A 292 -4.28 5.86 20.76
CA GLY A 292 -5.66 5.52 20.51
C GLY A 292 -6.11 4.24 21.23
N THR A 293 -7.40 4.19 21.55
CA THR A 293 -8.10 3.00 22.03
C THR A 293 -9.13 2.57 20.99
N LEU A 294 -9.07 1.31 20.57
CA LEU A 294 -10.07 0.72 19.69
C LEU A 294 -11.37 0.49 20.47
N LEU A 295 -12.50 0.83 19.86
CA LEU A 295 -13.84 0.57 20.38
C LEU A 295 -14.65 -0.20 19.34
N GLY A 296 -15.68 -0.91 19.79
CA GLY A 296 -16.48 -1.79 18.94
C GLY A 296 -15.67 -2.98 18.42
N ASN A 297 -15.88 -3.29 17.14
CA ASN A 297 -15.21 -4.35 16.39
C ASN A 297 -14.07 -3.83 15.50
N THR A 298 -13.61 -2.60 15.73
CA THR A 298 -12.46 -2.03 15.02
C THR A 298 -11.29 -3.02 15.08
N ASN A 299 -10.69 -3.32 13.93
CA ASN A 299 -9.56 -4.24 13.83
C ASN A 299 -8.53 -3.71 12.80
N TYR A 300 -7.68 -4.59 12.29
CA TYR A 300 -6.61 -4.22 11.36
C TYR A 300 -6.70 -5.05 10.07
N ALA A 301 -6.21 -4.48 8.98
CA ALA A 301 -6.09 -5.12 7.68
C ALA A 301 -4.82 -4.63 6.96
N VAL A 302 -4.46 -5.23 5.83
CA VAL A 302 -3.37 -4.70 4.99
C VAL A 302 -3.76 -3.31 4.48
N GLY A 303 -2.94 -2.31 4.85
CA GLY A 303 -3.19 -0.88 4.65
C GLY A 303 -2.61 -0.33 3.36
N LYS A 304 -2.71 0.96 3.08
CA LYS A 304 -1.93 1.61 2.00
C LYS A 304 -0.42 1.54 2.28
N VAL A 305 -0.02 1.70 3.55
CA VAL A 305 1.36 1.70 4.04
C VAL A 305 1.44 0.67 5.18
N GLY A 306 1.87 -0.55 4.87
CA GLY A 306 1.88 -1.63 5.88
C GLY A 306 0.47 -2.12 6.23
N GLN A 307 0.00 -1.86 7.46
CA GLN A 307 -1.35 -2.20 7.92
C GLN A 307 -2.19 -0.94 8.21
N SER A 308 -3.51 -1.05 8.13
CA SER A 308 -4.47 0.03 8.38
C SER A 308 -5.45 -0.32 9.50
N LEU A 309 -6.06 0.70 10.11
CA LEU A 309 -7.28 0.54 10.90
C LEU A 309 -8.45 0.15 9.97
N ASN A 310 -9.24 -0.84 10.36
CA ASN A 310 -10.36 -1.34 9.59
C ASN A 310 -11.66 -1.29 10.41
N PHE A 311 -12.68 -0.65 9.82
CA PHE A 311 -13.97 -0.32 10.44
C PHE A 311 -15.09 -1.01 9.67
N SER A 312 -15.98 -1.71 10.38
CA SER A 312 -17.12 -2.43 9.80
C SER A 312 -18.41 -1.61 9.85
N ALA A 313 -19.25 -1.72 8.82
CA ALA A 313 -20.54 -1.01 8.77
C ALA A 313 -21.46 -1.41 9.93
N GLY A 314 -22.02 -0.41 10.64
CA GLY A 314 -23.12 -0.62 11.60
C GLY A 314 -22.71 -0.86 13.07
N ALA A 315 -21.42 -0.91 13.39
CA ALA A 315 -20.94 -1.07 14.76
C ALA A 315 -20.55 0.28 15.41
N SER A 316 -20.32 0.26 16.72
CA SER A 316 -19.70 1.36 17.47
C SER A 316 -18.18 1.47 17.18
N ASP A 317 -17.77 1.21 15.93
CA ASP A 317 -16.38 1.10 15.48
C ASP A 317 -15.78 2.48 15.35
N VAL A 318 -14.65 2.67 16.03
CA VAL A 318 -13.98 3.96 16.17
C VAL A 318 -12.70 3.75 16.98
N VAL A 319 -11.69 4.57 16.71
CA VAL A 319 -10.55 4.75 17.62
C VAL A 319 -10.68 6.08 18.34
N THR A 320 -10.63 6.08 19.67
CA THR A 320 -10.59 7.30 20.48
C THR A 320 -9.18 7.61 20.95
N LEU A 321 -8.72 8.84 20.77
CA LEU A 321 -7.48 9.34 21.36
C LEU A 321 -7.77 10.13 22.66
N GLY A 322 -9.05 10.19 23.09
CA GLY A 322 -9.47 10.98 24.24
C GLY A 322 -9.41 12.49 23.98
N GLN A 323 -9.40 13.29 25.04
CA GLN A 323 -9.58 14.75 24.96
C GLN A 323 -8.34 15.51 24.43
N LEU A 324 -7.18 14.86 24.34
CA LEU A 324 -5.89 15.43 23.93
C LEU A 324 -5.63 16.87 24.47
N PRO A 325 -5.40 17.05 25.78
CA PRO A 325 -5.29 18.38 26.41
C PRO A 325 -4.14 19.24 25.86
N GLY A 326 -3.08 18.61 25.32
CA GLY A 326 -1.97 19.29 24.65
C GLY A 326 -2.33 19.90 23.28
N PHE A 327 -3.51 19.56 22.74
CA PHE A 327 -4.06 20.09 21.49
C PHE A 327 -5.12 21.18 21.74
N ASN A 328 -5.09 21.81 22.91
CA ASN A 328 -5.89 22.99 23.23
C ASN A 328 -5.25 24.24 22.61
N TYR A 329 -5.05 24.20 21.30
CA TYR A 329 -4.16 25.10 20.55
C TYR A 329 -4.97 26.09 19.71
N ALA A 330 -4.65 27.38 19.83
CA ALA A 330 -5.23 28.45 19.03
C ALA A 330 -4.40 28.77 17.77
N GLY A 331 -3.66 27.81 17.23
CA GLY A 331 -2.80 28.03 16.06
C GLY A 331 -3.16 27.17 14.86
N SER A 332 -2.15 26.90 14.04
CA SER A 332 -2.33 26.20 12.76
C SER A 332 -2.56 24.69 12.95
N LEU A 333 -3.17 24.06 11.94
CA LEU A 333 -3.54 22.64 11.95
C LEU A 333 -3.28 22.01 10.59
N THR A 334 -2.88 20.74 10.60
CA THR A 334 -3.12 19.83 9.48
C THR A 334 -3.65 18.51 10.00
N VAL A 335 -4.66 17.96 9.33
CA VAL A 335 -5.13 16.59 9.55
C VAL A 335 -5.08 15.87 8.22
N GLU A 336 -4.51 14.67 8.19
CA GLU A 336 -4.42 13.87 6.97
C GLU A 336 -4.49 12.38 7.25
N ALA A 337 -4.92 11.61 6.26
CA ALA A 337 -4.95 10.16 6.30
C ALA A 337 -5.03 9.58 4.88
N TRP A 338 -4.66 8.31 4.73
CA TRP A 338 -5.15 7.49 3.64
C TRP A 338 -6.50 6.87 4.03
N ILE A 339 -7.47 6.91 3.13
CA ILE A 339 -8.79 6.30 3.35
C ILE A 339 -9.14 5.35 2.20
N ARG A 340 -9.84 4.27 2.51
CA ARG A 340 -10.46 3.36 1.54
C ARG A 340 -11.89 3.07 1.99
N PRO A 341 -12.85 3.96 1.71
CA PRO A 341 -14.23 3.79 2.14
C PRO A 341 -14.89 2.63 1.38
N THR A 342 -15.61 1.76 2.06
CA THR A 342 -16.42 0.71 1.41
C THR A 342 -17.68 1.30 0.77
N THR A 343 -18.19 2.39 1.32
CA THR A 343 -19.36 3.12 0.83
C THR A 343 -19.09 4.62 0.90
N VAL A 344 -19.53 5.34 -0.13
CA VAL A 344 -19.31 6.80 -0.24
C VAL A 344 -20.58 7.62 -0.06
N SER A 345 -21.75 6.98 0.08
CA SER A 345 -23.01 7.67 0.34
C SER A 345 -23.12 8.13 1.81
N GLY A 346 -23.83 9.24 2.01
CA GLY A 346 -24.08 9.80 3.34
C GLY A 346 -22.91 10.62 3.88
N PHE A 347 -22.94 10.85 5.20
CA PHE A 347 -21.99 11.70 5.89
C PHE A 347 -21.25 10.90 6.97
N THR A 348 -19.95 10.69 6.78
CA THR A 348 -19.12 9.81 7.63
C THR A 348 -17.84 10.51 8.07
N ALA A 349 -17.38 10.20 9.28
CA ALA A 349 -16.25 10.85 9.94
C ALA A 349 -14.94 10.14 9.64
N ILE A 350 -13.88 10.88 9.35
CA ILE A 350 -12.55 10.31 9.10
C ILE A 350 -11.66 10.56 10.33
N VAL A 351 -11.37 11.83 10.63
CA VAL A 351 -10.69 12.24 11.87
C VAL A 351 -11.38 13.49 12.40
N THR A 352 -11.87 13.46 13.63
CA THR A 352 -12.68 14.55 14.19
C THR A 352 -12.31 14.87 15.62
N LYS A 353 -12.45 16.14 15.98
CA LYS A 353 -12.60 16.67 17.33
C LYS A 353 -13.90 17.48 17.36
N TRP A 354 -15.00 16.76 17.18
CA TRP A 354 -16.31 17.34 16.89
C TRP A 354 -17.39 16.57 17.64
N GLY A 355 -18.34 17.30 18.20
CA GLY A 355 -19.44 16.77 18.99
C GLY A 355 -20.78 17.46 18.77
N GLN A 356 -20.93 18.23 17.68
CA GLN A 356 -22.18 18.91 17.30
C GLN A 356 -22.62 19.94 18.36
N ASN A 357 -21.64 20.68 18.88
CA ASN A 357 -21.87 21.68 19.89
C ASN A 357 -21.36 23.06 19.44
N PHE A 358 -22.32 23.84 18.99
CA PHE A 358 -22.17 25.19 18.46
C PHE A 358 -22.02 26.28 19.55
N THR A 359 -21.72 25.91 20.81
CA THR A 359 -21.55 26.87 21.90
C THR A 359 -20.32 27.74 21.69
N PHE A 360 -20.35 28.98 22.22
CA PHE A 360 -19.25 29.93 22.16
C PHE A 360 -17.91 29.34 22.66
N CYS A 361 -16.84 29.56 21.90
CA CYS A 361 -15.50 29.09 22.22
C CYS A 361 -14.93 29.68 23.51
N GLY A 362 -14.52 28.81 24.42
CA GLY A 362 -13.83 29.14 25.66
C GLY A 362 -12.93 28.01 26.13
N ALA A 363 -11.96 28.31 26.99
CA ALA A 363 -11.08 27.29 27.55
C ALA A 363 -11.89 26.25 28.33
N GLY A 364 -11.70 24.96 28.00
CA GLY A 364 -12.39 23.86 28.66
C GLY A 364 -13.85 23.66 28.24
N THR A 365 -14.28 24.28 27.14
CA THR A 365 -15.64 24.09 26.60
C THR A 365 -15.81 22.75 25.90
N THR A 366 -17.06 22.30 25.74
CA THR A 366 -17.44 21.15 24.92
C THR A 366 -17.76 21.55 23.47
N ALA A 367 -17.30 22.73 23.03
CA ALA A 367 -17.47 23.23 21.67
C ALA A 367 -16.74 22.35 20.66
N ASP A 368 -17.09 22.48 19.39
CA ASP A 368 -16.40 21.79 18.30
C ASP A 368 -15.01 22.40 18.05
N SER A 369 -14.14 21.72 17.29
CA SER A 369 -12.80 22.24 16.98
C SER A 369 -12.42 22.02 15.52
N PHE A 370 -12.26 20.78 15.08
CA PHE A 370 -11.94 20.49 13.68
C PHE A 370 -12.49 19.13 13.30
N ALA A 371 -12.74 18.95 12.01
CA ALA A 371 -13.12 17.65 11.49
C ALA A 371 -12.86 17.54 10.00
N ILE A 372 -12.51 16.33 9.59
CA ILE A 372 -12.54 15.91 8.20
C ILE A 372 -13.51 14.74 8.07
N TYR A 373 -14.43 14.87 7.11
CA TYR A 373 -15.55 13.97 6.83
C TYR A 373 -15.57 13.60 5.35
N LEU A 374 -16.30 12.55 5.02
CA LEU A 374 -16.79 12.28 3.68
C LEU A 374 -18.27 12.63 3.61
N ASN A 375 -18.68 13.39 2.59
CA ASN A 375 -20.07 13.76 2.32
C ASN A 375 -20.47 13.38 0.90
N ASN A 376 -21.26 12.32 0.75
CA ASN A 376 -21.75 11.83 -0.55
C ASN A 376 -20.62 11.72 -1.60
N GLY A 377 -19.50 11.11 -1.20
CA GLY A 377 -18.33 10.89 -2.04
C GLY A 377 -17.43 12.11 -2.21
N GLN A 378 -17.66 13.20 -1.49
CA GLN A 378 -16.79 14.37 -1.51
C GLN A 378 -16.11 14.61 -0.18
N LEU A 379 -14.86 15.07 -0.20
CA LEU A 379 -14.16 15.45 1.02
C LEU A 379 -14.80 16.71 1.61
N PHE A 380 -15.09 16.68 2.91
CA PHE A 380 -15.62 17.80 3.65
C PHE A 380 -14.71 18.12 4.83
N GLY A 381 -14.25 19.36 4.94
CA GLY A 381 -13.43 19.83 6.05
C GLY A 381 -14.11 20.98 6.78
N ALA A 382 -14.11 20.95 8.11
CA ALA A 382 -14.65 22.02 8.93
C ALA A 382 -13.73 22.34 10.10
N ILE A 383 -13.71 23.61 10.49
CA ILE A 383 -13.07 24.09 11.70
C ILE A 383 -14.04 24.95 12.49
N HIS A 384 -13.84 25.05 13.80
CA HIS A 384 -14.50 25.99 14.68
C HIS A 384 -13.43 26.94 15.21
N GLN A 385 -13.57 28.23 14.93
CA GLN A 385 -12.62 29.27 15.32
C GLN A 385 -12.99 29.91 16.65
N THR A 386 -12.02 30.46 17.38
CA THR A 386 -12.26 31.15 18.67
C THR A 386 -13.24 32.34 18.59
N SER A 387 -13.51 32.87 17.40
CA SER A 387 -14.57 33.85 17.15
C SER A 387 -15.99 33.27 17.17
N GLY A 388 -16.15 31.96 17.29
CA GLY A 388 -17.42 31.23 17.13
C GLY A 388 -17.80 30.94 15.67
N ALA A 389 -16.91 31.22 14.72
CA ALA A 389 -17.16 30.94 13.31
C ALA A 389 -16.83 29.49 12.97
N GLU A 390 -17.67 28.83 12.18
CA GLU A 390 -17.47 27.45 11.72
C GLU A 390 -17.34 27.34 10.20
N PRO A 391 -16.25 27.84 9.60
CA PRO A 391 -16.06 27.70 8.17
C PRO A 391 -15.85 26.23 7.77
N SER A 392 -16.42 25.87 6.63
CA SER A 392 -16.28 24.55 6.03
C SER A 392 -16.00 24.63 4.53
N LEU A 393 -15.44 23.55 3.99
CA LEU A 393 -15.14 23.34 2.59
C LEU A 393 -15.65 21.97 2.17
N GLN A 394 -16.10 21.85 0.92
CA GLN A 394 -16.43 20.57 0.30
C GLN A 394 -15.90 20.54 -1.12
N GLY A 395 -15.27 19.45 -1.51
CA GLY A 395 -14.73 19.28 -2.86
C GLY A 395 -13.93 17.99 -3.01
N GLY A 396 -13.61 17.64 -4.25
CA GLY A 396 -12.85 16.43 -4.59
C GLY A 396 -13.66 15.14 -4.44
N SER A 397 -13.76 14.36 -5.51
CA SER A 397 -14.49 13.09 -5.51
C SER A 397 -13.60 11.95 -4.99
N ILE A 398 -14.18 11.07 -4.19
CA ILE A 398 -13.56 9.88 -3.61
C ILE A 398 -14.40 8.67 -4.01
N ALA A 399 -13.76 7.66 -4.58
CA ALA A 399 -14.39 6.42 -5.00
C ALA A 399 -14.43 5.39 -3.86
N ALA A 400 -15.47 4.55 -3.86
CA ALA A 400 -15.57 3.42 -2.95
C ALA A 400 -14.54 2.34 -3.31
N GLY A 401 -14.05 1.61 -2.30
CA GLY A 401 -13.13 0.49 -2.47
C GLY A 401 -11.71 0.87 -2.87
N GLN A 402 -11.38 2.17 -2.97
CA GLN A 402 -10.07 2.65 -3.42
C GLN A 402 -9.39 3.57 -2.43
N TYR A 403 -8.06 3.44 -2.32
CA TYR A 403 -7.26 4.31 -1.46
C TYR A 403 -7.16 5.71 -2.06
N SER A 404 -7.58 6.70 -1.29
CA SER A 404 -7.35 8.12 -1.56
C SER A 404 -6.61 8.75 -0.38
N HIS A 405 -5.67 9.65 -0.65
CA HIS A 405 -5.07 10.49 0.39
C HIS A 405 -5.96 11.71 0.60
N VAL A 406 -6.26 12.05 1.84
CA VAL A 406 -7.09 13.20 2.18
C VAL A 406 -6.39 14.06 3.22
N ALA A 407 -6.51 15.38 3.08
CA ALA A 407 -5.97 16.30 4.08
C ALA A 407 -6.81 17.58 4.23
N MET A 408 -6.71 18.22 5.39
CA MET A 408 -7.19 19.56 5.66
C MET A 408 -6.08 20.37 6.33
N THR A 409 -5.80 21.57 5.85
CA THR A 409 -4.83 22.51 6.45
C THR A 409 -5.52 23.80 6.86
N PHE A 410 -5.16 24.34 8.02
CA PHE A 410 -5.61 25.65 8.47
C PHE A 410 -4.44 26.48 9.03
N ASN A 411 -4.24 27.68 8.49
CA ASN A 411 -3.30 28.68 8.98
C ASN A 411 -4.06 29.95 9.42
N PRO A 412 -4.23 30.20 10.73
CA PRO A 412 -4.97 31.36 11.23
C PRO A 412 -4.25 32.68 10.96
N THR A 413 -2.92 32.72 10.82
CA THR A 413 -2.20 33.97 10.52
C THR A 413 -2.59 34.53 9.15
N ALA A 414 -2.78 33.64 8.17
CA ALA A 414 -3.24 34.00 6.83
C ALA A 414 -4.76 33.84 6.63
N GLY A 415 -5.47 33.28 7.62
CA GLY A 415 -6.86 32.82 7.43
C GLY A 415 -7.00 31.71 6.40
N ALA A 416 -5.93 31.01 6.02
CA ALA A 416 -5.96 30.07 4.91
C ALA A 416 -6.48 28.70 5.37
N LEU A 417 -7.66 28.30 4.88
CA LEU A 417 -8.24 26.97 5.05
C LEU A 417 -8.26 26.27 3.68
N ALA A 418 -7.79 25.03 3.61
CA ALA A 418 -7.81 24.24 2.38
C ALA A 418 -8.01 22.75 2.68
N ILE A 419 -8.65 22.04 1.73
CA ILE A 419 -8.77 20.59 1.73
C ILE A 419 -8.12 20.02 0.46
N TYR A 420 -7.53 18.83 0.60
CA TYR A 420 -6.75 18.18 -0.44
C TYR A 420 -7.23 16.75 -0.62
N VAL A 421 -7.32 16.33 -1.87
CA VAL A 421 -7.48 14.93 -2.24
C VAL A 421 -6.29 14.57 -3.13
N ASN A 422 -5.62 13.48 -2.81
CA ASN A 422 -4.53 12.93 -3.62
C ASN A 422 -3.40 13.94 -3.89
N GLY A 423 -2.98 14.66 -2.85
CA GLY A 423 -1.92 15.67 -2.93
C GLY A 423 -2.36 17.05 -3.44
N THR A 424 -3.51 17.14 -4.12
CA THR A 424 -3.97 18.36 -4.80
C THR A 424 -5.06 19.07 -4.00
N ALA A 425 -4.97 20.41 -3.90
CA ALA A 425 -6.02 21.22 -3.26
C ALA A 425 -7.31 21.17 -4.09
N VAL A 426 -8.40 20.68 -3.50
CA VAL A 426 -9.71 20.55 -4.18
C VAL A 426 -10.69 21.65 -3.78
N ALA A 427 -10.46 22.30 -2.65
CA ALA A 427 -11.15 23.53 -2.26
C ALA A 427 -10.28 24.31 -1.27
N SER A 428 -10.40 25.64 -1.30
CA SER A 428 -9.72 26.55 -0.37
C SER A 428 -10.55 27.81 -0.14
N ASN A 429 -10.41 28.41 1.04
CA ASN A 429 -11.03 29.70 1.35
C ASN A 429 -10.14 30.51 2.32
N THR A 430 -10.33 31.83 2.31
CA THR A 430 -9.77 32.73 3.33
C THR A 430 -10.86 32.99 4.37
N VAL A 431 -10.61 32.57 5.61
CA VAL A 431 -11.52 32.67 6.76
C VAL A 431 -10.97 33.67 7.78
N GLY A 432 -11.63 33.80 8.94
CA GLY A 432 -11.15 34.67 10.01
C GLY A 432 -9.72 34.32 10.44
N THR A 433 -8.97 35.30 10.95
CA THR A 433 -7.57 35.09 11.38
C THR A 433 -7.46 34.63 12.83
N THR A 434 -8.56 34.14 13.40
CA THR A 434 -8.64 33.59 14.75
C THR A 434 -8.28 32.11 14.74
N GLY A 435 -7.58 31.67 15.78
CA GLY A 435 -7.18 30.26 15.97
C GLY A 435 -8.35 29.30 16.14
N LEU A 436 -8.04 28.01 16.17
CA LEU A 436 -9.01 26.95 16.48
C LEU A 436 -9.55 27.07 17.90
N CYS A 437 -10.80 26.63 18.07
CA CYS A 437 -11.47 26.54 19.34
C CYS A 437 -10.75 25.58 20.29
N ASN A 438 -10.57 26.01 21.53
CA ASN A 438 -10.11 25.15 22.62
C ASN A 438 -11.28 24.27 23.09
N SER A 439 -11.19 22.98 22.79
CA SER A 439 -12.28 22.03 22.99
C SER A 439 -11.83 20.83 23.83
N ASN A 440 -12.65 20.43 24.80
CA ASN A 440 -12.50 19.20 25.57
C ASN A 440 -13.21 17.99 24.90
N LYS A 441 -13.63 18.09 23.64
CA LYS A 441 -14.17 16.95 22.90
C LYS A 441 -13.08 15.91 22.64
N ASN A 442 -13.48 14.65 22.59
CA ASN A 442 -12.57 13.57 22.22
C ASN A 442 -12.14 13.69 20.76
N VAL A 443 -10.88 13.35 20.49
CA VAL A 443 -10.42 13.11 19.13
C VAL A 443 -10.77 11.66 18.76
N PHE A 444 -11.44 11.51 17.63
CA PHE A 444 -11.86 10.22 17.10
C PHE A 444 -11.33 10.01 15.68
N ILE A 445 -10.94 8.76 15.38
CA ILE A 445 -10.70 8.26 14.03
C ILE A 445 -11.85 7.31 13.70
N GLY A 446 -12.48 7.51 12.55
CA GLY A 446 -13.62 6.70 12.08
C GLY A 446 -14.97 7.02 12.76
N GLY A 447 -15.06 8.10 13.53
CA GLY A 447 -16.29 8.53 14.21
C GLY A 447 -16.22 9.95 14.77
N GLU A 448 -17.24 10.33 15.53
CA GLU A 448 -17.31 11.63 16.23
C GLU A 448 -17.87 11.54 17.66
N ASP A 449 -17.61 12.58 18.46
CA ASP A 449 -17.99 12.70 19.88
C ASP A 449 -19.39 13.31 20.06
N SER A 450 -20.37 12.75 19.34
CA SER A 450 -21.74 13.25 19.24
C SER A 450 -22.78 12.12 19.38
N GLY A 451 -24.06 12.50 19.53
CA GLY A 451 -25.18 11.56 19.50
C GLY A 451 -25.49 10.97 18.12
N SER A 452 -24.87 11.48 17.06
CA SER A 452 -24.94 10.95 15.69
C SER A 452 -23.52 10.67 15.19
N PRO A 453 -22.92 9.53 15.55
CA PRO A 453 -21.46 9.37 15.53
C PRO A 453 -20.82 9.21 14.14
N ARG A 454 -21.61 9.31 13.06
CA ARG A 454 -21.17 9.33 11.65
C ARG A 454 -20.06 8.32 11.35
N ARG A 455 -20.34 7.04 11.63
CA ARG A 455 -19.34 5.98 11.58
C ARG A 455 -18.74 5.82 10.19
N PHE A 456 -17.42 5.68 10.13
CA PHE A 456 -16.71 5.29 8.92
C PHE A 456 -16.89 3.80 8.65
N ASN A 457 -16.93 3.44 7.38
CA ASN A 457 -16.99 2.05 6.92
C ASN A 457 -15.91 1.86 5.85
N GLY A 458 -14.91 1.01 6.15
CA GLY A 458 -13.73 0.83 5.31
C GLY A 458 -12.44 0.94 6.12
N GLN A 459 -11.34 1.31 5.44
CA GLN A 459 -10.01 1.38 6.05
C GLN A 459 -9.53 2.84 6.20
N ILE A 460 -8.87 3.16 7.31
CA ILE A 460 -8.14 4.41 7.52
C ILE A 460 -6.71 4.05 7.91
N ASP A 461 -5.75 4.68 7.24
CA ASP A 461 -4.33 4.38 7.38
C ASP A 461 -3.53 5.68 7.53
N GLU A 462 -2.42 5.63 8.27
CA GLU A 462 -1.50 6.75 8.47
C GLU A 462 -2.17 8.04 9.03
N ALA A 463 -3.23 7.90 9.83
CA ALA A 463 -3.98 9.03 10.37
C ALA A 463 -3.09 9.94 11.23
N THR A 464 -2.91 11.19 10.79
CA THR A 464 -1.93 12.10 11.37
C THR A 464 -2.49 13.50 11.59
N ILE A 465 -2.17 14.06 12.75
CA ILE A 465 -2.51 15.42 13.15
C ILE A 465 -1.20 16.18 13.36
N TYR A 466 -1.05 17.34 12.72
CA TYR A 466 0.08 18.24 12.88
C TYR A 466 -0.38 19.53 13.57
N SER A 467 0.46 20.07 14.45
CA SER A 467 0.23 21.38 15.09
C SER A 467 0.69 22.56 14.21
N ARG A 468 0.71 22.35 12.89
CA ARG A 468 1.00 23.38 11.89
C ARG A 468 0.25 23.12 10.59
N ALA A 469 0.09 24.17 9.78
CA ALA A 469 -0.36 24.05 8.40
C ALA A 469 0.80 23.53 7.55
N LEU A 470 0.63 22.36 6.93
CA LEU A 470 1.54 21.86 5.90
C LEU A 470 1.33 22.67 4.62
N SER A 471 2.40 22.85 3.86
CA SER A 471 2.34 23.40 2.51
C SER A 471 1.77 22.39 1.52
N ALA A 472 1.24 22.88 0.39
CA ALA A 472 0.77 22.00 -0.70
C ALA A 472 1.86 21.03 -1.19
N ALA A 473 3.13 21.47 -1.20
CA ALA A 473 4.26 20.63 -1.60
C ALA A 473 4.54 19.48 -0.60
N GLU A 474 4.38 19.72 0.70
CA GLU A 474 4.50 18.68 1.72
C GLU A 474 3.36 17.67 1.60
N ILE A 475 2.12 18.13 1.40
CA ILE A 475 0.94 17.26 1.18
C ILE A 475 1.13 16.41 -0.09
N GLN A 476 1.57 17.02 -1.19
CA GLN A 476 1.88 16.30 -2.42
C GLN A 476 2.99 15.26 -2.22
N SER A 477 4.03 15.58 -1.43
CA SER A 477 5.13 14.65 -1.16
C SER A 477 4.67 13.43 -0.37
N ILE A 478 3.79 13.60 0.63
CA ILE A 478 3.18 12.48 1.38
C ILE A 478 2.38 11.58 0.44
N PHE A 479 1.56 12.16 -0.44
CA PHE A 479 0.77 11.40 -1.41
C PHE A 479 1.65 10.65 -2.45
N ASN A 480 2.73 11.30 -2.91
CA ASN A 480 3.65 10.74 -3.89
C ASN A 480 4.47 9.58 -3.31
N ALA A 481 4.71 9.56 -1.99
CA ALA A 481 5.39 8.45 -1.32
C ALA A 481 4.67 7.10 -1.47
N GLY A 482 3.35 7.12 -1.73
CA GLY A 482 2.58 5.94 -2.09
C GLY A 482 2.67 4.84 -1.04
N LEU A 483 3.05 3.63 -1.45
CA LEU A 483 3.22 2.48 -0.57
C LEU A 483 4.38 2.64 0.43
N GLY A 484 5.39 3.46 0.10
CA GLY A 484 6.53 3.72 0.99
C GLY A 484 6.17 4.62 2.18
N GLY A 485 5.12 5.43 2.05
CA GLY A 485 4.60 6.26 3.14
C GLY A 485 5.61 7.23 3.76
N LYS A 486 5.37 7.59 5.03
CA LYS A 486 6.29 8.42 5.81
C LYS A 486 7.23 7.52 6.62
N LEU A 487 8.50 7.93 6.76
CA LEU A 487 9.50 7.22 7.57
C LEU A 487 9.06 7.16 9.04
N LYS A 488 8.87 5.94 9.55
CA LYS A 488 8.59 5.67 10.97
C LYS A 488 9.93 5.54 11.67
N THR A 489 10.16 6.29 12.76
CA THR A 489 11.46 6.36 13.42
C THR A 489 11.38 6.20 14.93
N ALA A 490 12.37 5.58 15.54
CA ALA A 490 12.51 5.51 16.99
C ALA A 490 13.97 5.68 17.43
N THR A 491 14.19 6.32 18.58
CA THR A 491 15.53 6.52 19.14
C THR A 491 16.04 5.24 19.79
N VAL A 492 17.28 4.88 19.49
CA VAL A 492 17.99 3.74 20.08
C VAL A 492 19.06 4.27 21.04
N PRO A 493 18.91 4.10 22.36
CA PRO A 493 19.94 4.50 23.33
C PRO A 493 21.12 3.52 23.34
N THR A 494 22.27 3.94 23.88
CA THR A 494 23.37 3.02 24.21
C THR A 494 22.98 2.09 25.35
N GLY A 495 23.40 0.83 25.29
CA GLY A 495 23.13 -0.15 26.35
C GLY A 495 23.72 -1.52 26.04
N PHE A 496 23.97 -2.31 27.08
CA PHE A 496 24.48 -3.67 26.95
C PHE A 496 23.62 -4.61 27.78
N ALA A 497 23.29 -5.77 27.22
CA ALA A 497 22.81 -6.91 27.97
C ALA A 497 23.83 -7.30 29.05
N ALA A 498 23.56 -6.97 30.32
CA ALA A 498 24.31 -7.51 31.45
C ALA A 498 24.17 -9.04 31.45
N ALA A 499 25.27 -9.79 31.44
CA ALA A 499 25.22 -11.23 31.60
C ALA A 499 24.63 -11.58 32.99
N GLY A 500 23.40 -12.10 33.03
CA GLY A 500 22.88 -12.79 34.23
C GLY A 500 21.60 -12.28 34.92
N GLY A 501 20.73 -11.49 34.29
CA GLY A 501 19.41 -11.19 34.86
C GLY A 501 18.31 -12.12 34.34
N LYS A 502 17.50 -12.76 35.19
CA LYS A 502 16.23 -13.38 34.78
C LYS A 502 15.10 -12.36 35.00
N SER A 503 14.39 -11.94 33.95
CA SER A 503 13.15 -11.15 34.06
C SER A 503 11.91 -12.04 34.19
N ALA A 504 10.85 -11.48 34.78
CA ALA A 504 9.59 -12.16 35.09
C ALA A 504 8.65 -12.41 33.88
N TRP A 505 9.20 -12.54 32.68
CA TRP A 505 8.52 -13.14 31.53
C TRP A 505 9.23 -14.46 31.27
N ALA A 506 8.61 -15.55 31.71
CA ALA A 506 9.10 -16.89 31.39
C ALA A 506 9.08 -17.07 29.86
N GLU A 507 10.17 -17.64 29.32
CA GLU A 507 10.47 -17.89 27.89
C GLU A 507 11.35 -16.86 27.15
N THR A 508 12.57 -16.63 27.63
CA THR A 508 13.73 -16.41 26.74
C THR A 508 14.95 -17.18 27.26
N PRO A 509 15.44 -18.21 26.55
CA PRO A 509 16.88 -18.40 26.45
C PRO A 509 17.35 -17.48 25.30
N ASP A 510 18.01 -16.35 25.64
CA ASP A 510 19.17 -15.78 24.91
C ASP A 510 19.30 -14.24 24.94
N PHE A 511 18.38 -13.48 25.55
CA PHE A 511 18.58 -12.03 25.72
C PHE A 511 18.30 -11.62 27.18
N SER A 512 19.28 -10.97 27.81
CA SER A 512 19.17 -10.45 29.19
C SER A 512 18.16 -9.29 29.27
N PRO A 513 17.51 -9.05 30.42
CA PRO A 513 16.66 -7.89 30.69
C PRO A 513 17.34 -6.52 30.53
N ALA A 514 18.64 -6.48 30.23
CA ALA A 514 19.39 -5.27 29.90
C ALA A 514 19.62 -5.07 28.39
N ALA A 515 18.98 -5.87 27.52
CA ALA A 515 18.98 -5.64 26.08
C ALA A 515 18.22 -4.34 25.72
N VAL A 516 18.64 -3.67 24.65
CA VAL A 516 18.00 -2.41 24.20
C VAL A 516 16.81 -2.77 23.33
N ASN A 517 15.60 -2.53 23.83
CA ASN A 517 14.34 -2.76 23.11
C ASN A 517 13.81 -1.45 22.53
N VAL A 518 13.49 -1.46 21.23
CA VAL A 518 12.93 -0.30 20.53
C VAL A 518 11.79 -0.75 19.64
N THR A 519 10.68 -0.02 19.66
CA THR A 519 9.54 -0.28 18.78
C THR A 519 9.47 0.81 17.71
N VAL A 520 9.33 0.40 16.45
CA VAL A 520 9.17 1.29 15.29
C VAL A 520 8.10 0.69 14.37
N GLY A 521 7.01 1.44 14.14
CA GLY A 521 5.84 0.91 13.44
C GLY A 521 5.26 -0.33 14.15
N ASN A 522 5.08 -1.42 13.41
CA ASN A 522 4.65 -2.73 13.94
C ASN A 522 5.81 -3.64 14.40
N ALA A 523 7.07 -3.18 14.31
CA ALA A 523 8.25 -3.97 14.63
C ALA A 523 8.83 -3.58 16.00
N ALA A 524 9.02 -4.57 16.88
CA ALA A 524 9.82 -4.46 18.09
C ALA A 524 11.19 -5.11 17.85
N ILE A 525 12.26 -4.38 18.15
CA ILE A 525 13.64 -4.75 17.86
C ILE A 525 14.41 -4.80 19.17
N THR A 526 15.07 -5.92 19.42
CA THR A 526 15.95 -6.10 20.57
C THR A 526 17.40 -6.22 20.12
N PHE A 527 18.23 -5.27 20.54
CA PHE A 527 19.67 -5.30 20.33
C PHE A 527 20.38 -5.90 21.55
N GLN A 528 21.32 -6.82 21.33
CA GLN A 528 22.18 -7.37 22.41
C GLN A 528 23.05 -6.29 23.05
N ALA A 529 23.67 -5.48 22.20
CA ALA A 529 24.59 -4.43 22.62
C ALA A 529 24.56 -3.27 21.61
N VAL A 530 24.39 -2.05 22.11
CA VAL A 530 24.44 -0.80 21.36
C VAL A 530 25.56 0.06 21.93
N THR A 531 26.62 0.22 21.15
CA THR A 531 27.83 0.97 21.52
C THR A 531 27.70 2.46 21.20
N THR A 532 26.93 2.80 20.17
CA THR A 532 26.63 4.19 19.79
C THR A 532 25.13 4.33 19.58
N ALA A 533 24.51 5.27 20.29
CA ALA A 533 23.10 5.59 20.13
C ALA A 533 22.80 6.04 18.70
N GLY A 534 21.56 5.85 18.26
CA GLY A 534 21.15 6.22 16.92
C GLY A 534 19.65 6.24 16.77
N ILE A 535 19.21 6.18 15.52
CA ILE A 535 17.80 6.12 15.16
C ILE A 535 17.60 4.85 14.35
N VAL A 536 16.55 4.11 14.69
CA VAL A 536 16.04 3.04 13.84
C VAL A 536 14.84 3.55 13.05
N GLN A 537 14.74 3.14 11.80
CA GLN A 537 13.67 3.49 10.90
C GLN A 537 13.04 2.22 10.34
N SER A 538 11.72 2.20 10.17
CA SER A 538 11.03 1.12 9.44
C SER A 538 10.24 1.68 8.27
N VAL A 539 10.36 1.02 7.13
CA VAL A 539 9.67 1.35 5.89
C VAL A 539 8.97 0.09 5.40
N PRO A 540 7.64 0.11 5.21
CA PRO A 540 6.97 -0.96 4.50
C PRO A 540 7.50 -1.03 3.07
N ILE A 541 7.89 -2.23 2.67
CA ILE A 541 8.29 -2.51 1.30
C ILE A 541 7.09 -3.12 0.60
N ASP A 542 6.85 -2.70 -0.63
CA ASP A 542 6.04 -3.49 -1.54
C ASP A 542 6.70 -4.87 -1.70
N THR A 543 6.09 -5.90 -1.11
CA THR A 543 6.70 -7.24 -1.03
C THR A 543 7.04 -7.80 -2.39
N SER A 544 6.26 -7.37 -3.36
CA SER A 544 6.35 -7.81 -4.72
C SER A 544 7.66 -7.32 -5.37
N ALA A 545 8.24 -6.20 -4.88
CA ALA A 545 9.54 -5.66 -5.29
C ALA A 545 10.75 -6.47 -4.79
N LEU A 546 10.51 -7.46 -3.94
CA LEU A 546 11.53 -8.34 -3.39
C LEU A 546 11.62 -9.62 -4.21
N PRO A 547 12.72 -10.37 -4.14
CA PRO A 547 12.82 -11.67 -4.79
C PRO A 547 11.64 -12.58 -4.42
N ALA A 548 11.23 -13.45 -5.33
CA ALA A 548 10.17 -14.42 -5.03
C ALA A 548 10.56 -15.28 -3.81
N PRO A 549 9.62 -15.57 -2.90
CA PRO A 549 9.90 -16.44 -1.76
C PRO A 549 10.22 -17.88 -2.24
N PRO A 550 10.87 -18.71 -1.40
CA PRO A 550 11.12 -20.11 -1.72
C PRO A 550 9.86 -20.87 -2.12
N ALA A 551 10.01 -21.92 -2.94
CA ALA A 551 8.90 -22.75 -3.39
C ALA A 551 8.05 -23.28 -2.22
N GLY A 552 6.73 -23.25 -2.37
CA GLY A 552 5.79 -23.61 -1.31
C GLY A 552 5.53 -22.48 -0.31
N GLN A 553 6.04 -21.27 -0.54
CA GLN A 553 5.73 -20.09 0.26
C GLN A 553 5.12 -18.98 -0.60
N THR A 554 4.25 -18.16 0.00
CA THR A 554 3.58 -17.05 -0.70
C THR A 554 3.61 -15.80 0.16
N GLN A 555 3.97 -14.65 -0.41
CA GLN A 555 4.01 -13.41 0.37
C GLN A 555 2.62 -13.00 0.86
N THR A 556 2.57 -12.46 2.08
CA THR A 556 1.31 -11.97 2.69
C THR A 556 0.97 -10.52 2.33
N GLY A 557 1.83 -9.85 1.55
CA GLY A 557 1.75 -8.41 1.32
C GLY A 557 2.36 -7.55 2.44
N LEU A 558 3.04 -8.17 3.41
CA LEU A 558 3.81 -7.46 4.45
C LEU A 558 5.31 -7.75 4.34
N ALA A 559 6.10 -6.71 4.05
CA ALA A 559 7.56 -6.72 4.11
C ALA A 559 8.08 -5.37 4.61
N PHE A 560 9.27 -5.37 5.17
CA PHE A 560 9.81 -4.23 5.91
C PHE A 560 11.32 -4.09 5.69
N ASP A 561 11.73 -2.86 5.40
CA ASP A 561 13.10 -2.39 5.51
C ASP A 561 13.24 -1.66 6.83
N ILE A 562 14.08 -2.19 7.70
CA ILE A 562 14.49 -1.64 8.97
C ILE A 562 15.97 -1.23 8.92
N ALA A 563 16.25 0.08 8.91
CA ALA A 563 17.59 0.62 8.94
C ALA A 563 17.89 1.23 10.32
N THR A 564 19.16 1.23 10.75
CA THR A 564 19.56 1.94 11.97
C THR A 564 20.88 2.68 11.78
N THR A 565 20.99 3.86 12.40
CA THR A 565 22.26 4.58 12.55
C THR A 565 22.99 4.20 13.85
N ALA A 566 22.36 3.40 14.72
CA ALA A 566 22.98 2.93 15.95
C ALA A 566 24.05 1.89 15.63
N VAL A 567 25.18 1.93 16.34
CA VAL A 567 26.23 0.92 16.19
C VAL A 567 25.96 -0.19 17.20
N TYR A 568 25.59 -1.37 16.69
CA TYR A 568 25.28 -2.54 17.50
C TYR A 568 26.17 -3.74 17.13
N SER A 569 26.19 -4.74 17.98
CA SER A 569 26.88 -6.02 17.75
C SER A 569 26.02 -7.20 18.17
N GLY A 570 26.23 -8.34 17.51
CA GLY A 570 25.45 -9.56 17.75
C GLY A 570 24.20 -9.64 16.88
N GLU A 571 23.47 -10.74 17.04
CA GLU A 571 22.18 -10.92 16.37
C GLU A 571 21.12 -9.98 16.97
N VAL A 572 20.11 -9.67 16.16
CA VAL A 572 18.94 -8.90 16.57
C VAL A 572 17.72 -9.81 16.63
N LEU A 573 16.88 -9.60 17.64
CA LEU A 573 15.53 -10.15 17.65
C LEU A 573 14.60 -9.10 17.05
N VAL A 574 13.85 -9.48 16.02
CA VAL A 574 12.86 -8.60 15.37
C VAL A 574 11.50 -9.27 15.42
N CYS A 575 10.59 -8.68 16.19
CA CYS A 575 9.23 -9.16 16.41
C CYS A 575 8.21 -8.25 15.72
N PHE A 576 7.43 -8.80 14.80
CA PHE A 576 6.35 -8.11 14.12
C PHE A 576 5.01 -8.41 14.79
N ASN A 577 4.29 -7.37 15.18
CA ASN A 577 2.90 -7.48 15.64
C ASN A 577 1.96 -7.48 14.41
N LEU A 578 1.21 -8.55 14.23
CA LEU A 578 0.46 -8.85 12.99
C LEU A 578 -1.01 -9.19 13.26
N PRO A 579 -1.79 -8.30 13.90
CA PRO A 579 -3.18 -8.58 14.22
C PRO A 579 -4.11 -8.51 13.01
N ALA A 580 -3.65 -8.06 11.83
CA ALA A 580 -4.39 -8.29 10.58
C ALA A 580 -4.67 -9.79 10.34
N PHE A 581 -3.89 -10.68 10.96
CA PHE A 581 -4.08 -12.12 10.94
C PHE A 581 -4.87 -12.65 12.15
N ALA A 582 -5.57 -11.80 12.90
CA ALA A 582 -6.35 -12.21 14.06
C ALA A 582 -7.52 -13.16 13.72
N ALA A 583 -8.01 -13.13 12.48
CA ALA A 583 -9.02 -14.07 11.99
C ALA A 583 -8.46 -15.46 11.68
N LEU A 584 -7.14 -15.61 11.54
CA LEU A 584 -6.50 -16.91 11.31
C LEU A 584 -6.64 -17.78 12.56
N SER A 585 -6.96 -19.04 12.32
CA SER A 585 -6.85 -20.11 13.32
C SER A 585 -5.41 -20.18 13.87
N PRO A 586 -5.21 -20.78 15.06
CA PRO A 586 -3.87 -21.00 15.60
C PRO A 586 -2.93 -21.61 14.57
N THR A 587 -3.39 -22.62 13.83
CA THR A 587 -2.55 -23.34 12.87
C THR A 587 -2.19 -22.48 11.65
N GLU A 588 -3.15 -21.79 11.05
CA GLU A 588 -2.89 -20.86 9.94
C GLU A 588 -1.95 -19.70 10.35
N PHE A 589 -1.98 -19.29 11.63
CA PHE A 589 -1.02 -18.33 12.14
C PHE A 589 0.39 -18.94 12.29
N TYR A 590 0.48 -20.19 12.76
CA TYR A 590 1.75 -20.92 12.87
C TYR A 590 2.34 -21.34 11.52
N GLU A 591 1.60 -21.23 10.41
CA GLU A 591 2.12 -21.40 9.04
C GLU A 591 2.88 -20.16 8.53
N ARG A 592 2.72 -19.01 9.21
CA ARG A 592 3.47 -17.80 8.87
C ARG A 592 4.96 -17.97 9.14
N ARG A 593 5.79 -17.38 8.27
CA ARG A 593 7.25 -17.33 8.43
C ARG A 593 7.75 -15.91 8.20
N ILE A 594 8.81 -15.56 8.92
CA ILE A 594 9.66 -14.40 8.63
C ILE A 594 10.83 -14.89 7.79
N LEU A 595 10.89 -14.39 6.57
CA LEU A 595 12.06 -14.51 5.73
C LEU A 595 12.92 -13.26 5.88
N HIS A 596 14.23 -13.47 5.96
CA HIS A 596 15.24 -12.42 5.96
C HIS A 596 16.10 -12.59 4.72
N LEU A 597 16.32 -11.52 3.95
CA LEU A 597 17.09 -11.61 2.71
C LEU A 597 18.58 -11.45 3.03
N GLU A 598 19.34 -12.51 2.82
CA GLU A 598 20.77 -12.57 3.09
C GLU A 598 21.53 -12.78 1.79
N SER A 599 22.33 -11.79 1.38
CA SER A 599 23.10 -11.84 0.13
C SER A 599 22.25 -12.19 -1.10
N GLY A 600 21.01 -11.68 -1.15
CA GLY A 600 20.06 -11.92 -2.23
C GLY A 600 19.26 -13.22 -2.14
N VAL A 601 19.41 -14.00 -1.06
CA VAL A 601 18.69 -15.26 -0.85
C VAL A 601 17.80 -15.18 0.38
N TRP A 602 16.57 -15.66 0.26
CA TRP A 602 15.65 -15.73 1.40
C TRP A 602 16.06 -16.82 2.38
N VAL A 603 16.27 -16.43 3.63
CA VAL A 603 16.54 -17.32 4.74
C VAL A 603 15.38 -17.23 5.73
N ASN A 604 14.76 -18.36 6.06
CA ASN A 604 13.74 -18.39 7.11
C ASN A 604 14.41 -18.16 8.47
N ARG A 605 14.10 -17.03 9.10
CA ARG A 605 14.63 -16.62 10.40
C ARG A 605 13.58 -16.65 11.51
N THR A 606 12.43 -17.26 11.26
CA THR A 606 11.36 -17.40 12.26
C THR A 606 11.88 -18.13 13.49
N HIS A 607 11.77 -17.48 14.64
CA HIS A 607 12.33 -17.96 15.90
C HIS A 607 11.24 -18.35 16.89
N PHE A 608 10.22 -17.50 17.07
CA PHE A 608 9.18 -17.70 18.06
C PHE A 608 7.85 -17.07 17.63
N TYR A 609 6.75 -17.60 18.19
CA TYR A 609 5.38 -17.17 17.93
C TYR A 609 4.67 -16.85 19.24
N ASP A 610 4.03 -15.69 19.31
CA ASP A 610 3.11 -15.34 20.37
C ASP A 610 1.70 -15.20 19.78
N LEU A 611 0.92 -16.27 19.88
CA LEU A 611 -0.44 -16.30 19.35
C LEU A 611 -1.38 -15.33 20.08
N ALA A 612 -1.17 -15.12 21.39
CA ALA A 612 -2.03 -14.28 22.21
C ALA A 612 -1.92 -12.81 21.78
N ASN A 613 -0.69 -12.37 21.50
CA ASN A 613 -0.41 -11.02 21.02
C ASN A 613 -0.27 -10.93 19.49
N ARG A 614 -0.58 -12.02 18.76
CA ARG A 614 -0.43 -12.12 17.30
C ARG A 614 0.94 -11.62 16.80
N THR A 615 1.99 -11.94 17.54
CA THR A 615 3.35 -11.50 17.28
C THR A 615 4.20 -12.64 16.73
N LEU A 616 4.99 -12.35 15.71
CA LEU A 616 5.93 -13.27 15.07
C LEU A 616 7.35 -12.72 15.19
N CYS A 617 8.27 -13.50 15.74
CA CYS A 617 9.64 -13.05 16.00
C CYS A 617 10.66 -13.78 15.15
N SER A 618 11.65 -13.04 14.67
CA SER A 618 12.82 -13.54 13.96
C SER A 618 14.09 -13.26 14.73
N ARG A 619 15.07 -14.16 14.58
CA ARG A 619 16.44 -13.92 15.04
C ARG A 619 17.34 -13.83 13.82
N SER A 620 17.97 -12.68 13.64
CA SER A 620 18.60 -12.33 12.36
C SER A 620 19.96 -11.66 12.57
N PRO A 621 20.92 -11.88 11.67
CA PRO A 621 22.24 -11.26 11.76
C PRO A 621 22.24 -9.78 11.35
N SER A 622 21.16 -9.31 10.72
CA SER A 622 20.96 -7.93 10.31
C SER A 622 19.48 -7.56 10.34
N LEU A 623 19.15 -6.31 10.04
CA LEU A 623 17.82 -5.75 10.20
C LEU A 623 16.95 -5.74 8.93
N SER A 624 17.48 -6.08 7.74
CA SER A 624 16.68 -5.94 6.50
C SER A 624 17.20 -6.73 5.30
N PRO A 625 16.32 -6.92 4.29
CA PRO A 625 14.86 -6.79 4.36
C PRO A 625 14.20 -8.01 4.98
N PHE A 626 13.04 -7.80 5.61
CA PHE A 626 12.18 -8.87 6.13
C PHE A 626 10.89 -9.00 5.31
N ALA A 627 10.42 -10.22 5.08
CA ALA A 627 9.10 -10.49 4.50
C ALA A 627 8.32 -11.50 5.35
N ILE A 628 7.02 -11.27 5.51
CA ILE A 628 6.10 -12.22 6.12
C ILE A 628 5.44 -13.04 5.01
N VAL A 629 5.60 -14.36 5.07
CA VAL A 629 5.09 -15.28 4.06
C VAL A 629 4.16 -16.32 4.70
N ASP A 630 3.23 -16.82 3.90
CA ASP A 630 2.53 -18.08 4.11
C ASP A 630 3.43 -19.25 3.74
N SER A 631 3.30 -20.36 4.46
CA SER A 631 3.92 -21.63 4.09
C SER A 631 2.83 -22.58 3.61
N ASN A 632 2.57 -22.55 2.30
CA ASN A 632 1.62 -23.40 1.60
C ASN A 632 2.22 -24.78 1.31
N LEU A 633 2.82 -25.43 2.32
CA LEU A 633 3.24 -26.81 2.17
C LEU A 633 1.99 -27.69 2.13
N THR A 634 1.53 -28.01 0.91
CA THR A 634 0.47 -28.97 0.71
C THR A 634 0.94 -30.34 1.20
N PRO A 635 0.16 -31.05 2.04
CA PRO A 635 0.47 -32.41 2.42
C PRO A 635 0.66 -33.26 1.16
N THR A 636 1.82 -33.89 1.00
CA THR A 636 1.95 -35.01 0.07
C THR A 636 1.25 -36.23 0.66
N ALA A 637 0.57 -37.03 -0.18
CA ALA A 637 -0.23 -38.19 0.23
C ALA A 637 0.58 -39.36 0.87
N ALA A 638 1.87 -39.18 1.14
CA ALA A 638 2.66 -40.14 1.90
C ALA A 638 2.41 -39.93 3.41
N ASN A 639 2.18 -41.02 4.12
CA ASN A 639 1.92 -41.06 5.56
C ASN A 639 3.17 -41.56 6.30
N VAL A 640 3.57 -40.87 7.36
CA VAL A 640 4.75 -41.17 8.20
C VAL A 640 4.39 -41.14 9.69
N ALA A 641 5.34 -41.43 10.56
CA ALA A 641 5.18 -41.43 12.01
C ALA A 641 5.86 -40.23 12.67
N VAL A 642 5.24 -39.72 13.74
CA VAL A 642 5.83 -38.72 14.64
C VAL A 642 5.92 -39.31 16.04
N ALA A 643 7.12 -39.45 16.55
CA ALA A 643 7.44 -40.05 17.84
C ALA A 643 8.44 -39.20 18.62
N GLY A 644 8.51 -39.46 19.91
CA GLY A 644 9.42 -38.80 20.83
C GLY A 644 9.26 -39.32 22.25
N ARG A 645 9.97 -38.68 23.17
CA ARG A 645 10.01 -39.04 24.59
C ARG A 645 9.72 -37.82 25.46
N VAL A 646 8.84 -38.00 26.43
CA VAL A 646 8.58 -37.03 27.50
C VAL A 646 9.36 -37.43 28.74
N SER A 647 10.22 -36.55 29.23
CA SER A 647 11.03 -36.75 30.43
C SER A 647 10.86 -35.62 31.45
N ASP A 648 11.20 -35.89 32.72
CA ASP A 648 11.31 -34.89 33.77
C ASP A 648 12.69 -34.20 33.77
N ALA A 649 12.89 -33.21 34.65
CA ALA A 649 14.15 -32.46 34.77
C ALA A 649 15.38 -33.32 35.12
N ASN A 650 15.18 -34.57 35.56
CA ASN A 650 16.26 -35.53 35.85
C ASN A 650 16.44 -36.56 34.73
N GLY A 651 15.81 -36.37 33.57
CA GLY A 651 15.87 -37.25 32.40
C GLY A 651 15.04 -38.54 32.54
N ARG A 652 14.23 -38.69 33.60
CA ARG A 652 13.37 -39.87 33.79
C ARG A 652 12.12 -39.72 32.94
N GLY A 653 11.73 -40.79 32.25
CA GLY A 653 10.55 -40.79 31.39
C GLY A 653 9.28 -40.60 32.21
N ILE A 654 8.37 -39.74 31.76
CA ILE A 654 7.09 -39.50 32.42
C ILE A 654 6.05 -40.46 31.83
N PRO A 655 5.54 -41.43 32.61
CA PRO A 655 4.55 -42.36 32.13
C PRO A 655 3.16 -41.72 32.08
N ASN A 656 2.33 -42.16 31.12
CA ASN A 656 0.92 -41.79 30.99
C ASN A 656 0.65 -40.27 30.83
N ALA A 657 1.65 -39.50 30.38
CA ALA A 657 1.43 -38.14 29.92
C ALA A 657 0.59 -38.19 28.64
N ALA A 658 -0.41 -37.32 28.53
CA ALA A 658 -1.17 -37.19 27.29
C ALA A 658 -0.37 -36.32 26.32
N VAL A 659 -0.20 -36.78 25.09
CA VAL A 659 0.45 -36.02 24.03
C VAL A 659 -0.59 -35.79 22.95
N ASP A 660 -0.81 -34.54 22.58
CA ASP A 660 -1.74 -34.13 21.55
C ASP A 660 -0.95 -33.71 20.31
N LEU A 661 -1.31 -34.24 19.14
CA LEU A 661 -0.84 -33.81 17.84
C LEU A 661 -2.01 -33.12 17.13
N THR A 662 -1.83 -31.85 16.78
CA THR A 662 -2.81 -31.03 16.08
C THR A 662 -2.33 -30.80 14.66
N ASP A 663 -3.13 -31.17 13.67
CA ASP A 663 -2.80 -31.01 12.25
C ASP A 663 -3.18 -29.62 11.69
N SER A 664 -2.89 -29.42 10.39
CA SER A 664 -3.16 -28.17 9.66
C SER A 664 -4.64 -27.78 9.61
N LEU A 665 -5.56 -28.74 9.84
CA LEU A 665 -7.00 -28.54 9.85
C LEU A 665 -7.55 -28.35 11.28
N GLY A 666 -6.68 -28.28 12.29
CA GLY A 666 -7.07 -28.17 13.69
C GLY A 666 -7.62 -29.48 14.28
N SER A 667 -7.50 -30.60 13.58
CA SER A 667 -7.90 -31.89 14.12
C SER A 667 -6.86 -32.38 15.12
N VAL A 668 -7.33 -32.73 16.32
CA VAL A 668 -6.48 -33.16 17.42
C VAL A 668 -6.51 -34.68 17.54
N ARG A 669 -5.33 -35.28 17.54
CA ARG A 669 -5.11 -36.69 17.87
C ARG A 669 -4.35 -36.78 19.19
N THR A 670 -4.82 -37.60 20.11
CA THR A 670 -4.16 -37.78 21.41
C THR A 670 -3.60 -39.19 21.54
N THR A 671 -2.35 -39.30 21.98
CA THR A 671 -1.74 -40.55 22.43
C THR A 671 -1.23 -40.41 23.87
N ARG A 672 -0.75 -41.50 24.46
CA ARG A 672 -0.19 -41.51 25.82
C ARG A 672 1.19 -42.09 25.84
N THR A 673 2.05 -41.54 26.69
CA THR A 673 3.40 -42.06 26.87
C THR A 673 3.40 -43.42 27.59
N ASN A 674 4.31 -44.30 27.20
CA ASN A 674 4.53 -45.59 27.88
C ASN A 674 5.28 -45.42 29.21
N SER A 675 5.60 -46.54 29.88
CA SER A 675 6.32 -46.56 31.17
C SER A 675 7.70 -45.87 31.15
N PHE A 676 8.28 -45.67 29.96
CA PHE A 676 9.60 -45.04 29.77
C PHE A 676 9.51 -43.64 29.16
N GLY A 677 8.30 -43.09 29.01
CA GLY A 677 8.04 -41.74 28.50
C GLY A 677 7.87 -41.63 26.99
N PHE A 678 7.94 -42.72 26.23
CA PHE A 678 7.84 -42.66 24.76
C PHE A 678 6.41 -42.60 24.26
N TYR A 679 6.18 -41.84 23.19
CA TYR A 679 4.91 -41.76 22.47
C TYR A 679 5.13 -41.87 20.96
N ARG A 680 4.06 -42.20 20.22
CA ARG A 680 4.06 -42.26 18.76
C ARG A 680 2.69 -41.96 18.17
N PHE A 681 2.68 -41.25 17.06
CA PHE A 681 1.56 -41.04 16.16
C PHE A 681 1.87 -41.67 14.82
N GLU A 682 1.00 -42.56 14.36
CA GLU A 682 1.09 -43.18 13.02
C GLU A 682 0.22 -42.41 12.02
N ASN A 683 0.46 -42.57 10.72
CA ASN A 683 -0.38 -41.97 9.67
C ASN A 683 -0.49 -40.44 9.76
N VAL A 684 0.62 -39.76 9.93
CA VAL A 684 0.70 -38.30 9.84
C VAL A 684 1.12 -37.97 8.41
N SER A 685 0.35 -37.12 7.70
CA SER A 685 0.65 -36.81 6.31
C SER A 685 1.92 -35.98 6.18
N THR A 686 2.81 -36.41 5.28
CA THR A 686 4.03 -35.68 4.94
C THR A 686 3.70 -34.34 4.30
N GLY A 687 4.57 -33.34 4.46
CA GLY A 687 4.35 -31.97 4.00
C GLY A 687 3.52 -31.11 4.95
N GLN A 688 2.91 -31.66 6.00
CA GLN A 688 2.18 -30.85 6.99
C GLN A 688 3.09 -30.32 8.10
N THR A 689 2.72 -29.15 8.62
CA THR A 689 3.21 -28.68 9.92
C THR A 689 2.21 -29.11 11.01
N VAL A 690 2.69 -29.78 12.05
CA VAL A 690 1.87 -30.23 13.18
C VAL A 690 2.36 -29.60 14.48
N VAL A 691 1.42 -29.36 15.40
CA VAL A 691 1.75 -28.93 16.77
C VAL A 691 1.63 -30.13 17.70
N VAL A 692 2.72 -30.47 18.38
CA VAL A 692 2.75 -31.54 19.38
C VAL A 692 2.82 -30.91 20.77
N ALA A 693 1.85 -31.20 21.64
CA ALA A 693 1.76 -30.64 22.99
C ALA A 693 1.61 -31.74 24.04
N VAL A 694 2.22 -31.55 25.21
CA VAL A 694 2.15 -32.53 26.31
C VAL A 694 1.32 -32.00 27.46
N ARG A 695 0.30 -32.77 27.87
CA ARG A 695 -0.50 -32.56 29.07
C ARG A 695 -0.10 -33.55 30.15
N SER A 696 0.51 -33.03 31.22
CA SER A 696 0.89 -33.76 32.43
C SER A 696 0.36 -33.05 33.68
N LYS A 697 0.06 -33.81 34.74
CA LYS A 697 -0.50 -33.28 36.00
C LYS A 697 0.52 -32.50 36.84
N ALA A 698 1.81 -32.81 36.70
CA ALA A 698 2.86 -32.31 37.59
C ALA A 698 3.95 -31.51 36.87
N ASN A 699 3.97 -31.50 35.53
CA ASN A 699 4.99 -30.86 34.72
C ASN A 699 4.32 -30.09 33.59
N ARG A 700 4.91 -28.94 33.22
CA ARG A 700 4.51 -28.13 32.07
C ARG A 700 5.53 -28.32 30.96
N PHE A 701 5.06 -28.28 29.73
CA PHE A 701 5.85 -28.50 28.53
C PHE A 701 5.39 -27.53 27.46
N ASP A 702 6.35 -26.97 26.73
CA ASP A 702 6.04 -26.08 25.62
C ASP A 702 5.71 -26.91 24.38
N PRO A 703 4.65 -26.57 23.63
CA PRO A 703 4.33 -27.26 22.39
C PRO A 703 5.48 -27.17 21.39
N ARG A 704 5.75 -28.24 20.66
CA ARG A 704 6.72 -28.27 19.57
C ARG A 704 6.00 -28.21 18.24
N ILE A 705 6.46 -27.31 17.37
CA ILE A 705 5.98 -27.20 15.98
C ILE A 705 6.95 -28.00 15.12
N VAL A 706 6.41 -28.95 14.36
CA VAL A 706 7.21 -29.90 13.59
C VAL A 706 6.70 -29.96 12.17
N THR A 707 7.57 -29.73 11.20
CA THR A 707 7.26 -30.00 9.79
C THR A 707 7.57 -31.46 9.50
N VAL A 708 6.53 -32.21 9.12
CA VAL A 708 6.60 -33.66 8.95
C VAL A 708 6.99 -33.94 7.50
N THR A 709 8.27 -34.17 7.24
CA THR A 709 8.77 -34.52 5.90
C THR A 709 9.08 -36.01 5.75
N GLU A 710 9.32 -36.71 6.86
CA GLU A 710 9.67 -38.13 6.96
C GLU A 710 9.28 -38.68 8.34
N ASP A 711 9.65 -39.93 8.66
CA ASP A 711 9.49 -40.48 10.01
C ASP A 711 10.35 -39.69 11.01
N LEU A 712 9.71 -39.14 12.04
CA LEU A 712 10.37 -38.37 13.08
C LEU A 712 10.36 -39.14 14.40
N ALA A 713 11.51 -39.35 15.02
CA ALA A 713 11.65 -40.07 16.27
C ALA A 713 12.09 -39.21 17.47
N ASP A 714 12.54 -37.97 17.22
CA ASP A 714 13.23 -37.13 18.20
C ASP A 714 12.41 -35.88 18.61
N VAL A 715 11.08 -35.98 18.58
CA VAL A 715 10.19 -34.92 19.05
C VAL A 715 10.08 -34.99 20.59
N ASP A 716 11.21 -34.85 21.26
CA ASP A 716 11.29 -35.01 22.71
C ASP A 716 10.80 -33.77 23.48
N PHE A 717 10.34 -34.00 24.71
CA PHE A 717 9.88 -32.98 25.66
C PHE A 717 10.59 -33.15 27.01
N ALA A 718 11.15 -32.06 27.52
CA ALA A 718 11.67 -31.92 28.87
C ALA A 718 11.19 -30.57 29.44
N PRO A 719 10.90 -30.48 30.75
CA PRO A 719 10.32 -29.30 31.38
C PRO A 719 11.34 -28.19 31.68
#